data_AF-A0A9Q0LPI7-F1
#
_entry.id   AF-A0A9Q0LPI7-F1
#
_cell.length_a   1.000
_cell.length_b   1.000
_cell.length_c   1.000
_cell.angle_alpha   90.00
_cell.angle_beta   90.00
_cell.angle_gamma   90.00
#
_symmetry.space_group_name_H-M   'P 1'
#
loop_
_entity.id
_entity.type
_entity.pdbx_description
1 polymer ?
#
loop_
_entity_poly.entity_id
_entity_poly.type
_entity_poly.pdbx_seq_one_letter_code
_entity_poly.pdbx_strand_id
1 'polypeptide(L)'
;MNFTKLISISYFKLLLLKSENGKPTKKYFQILMDLMVDNGKFSIEDNFIIRNRNMINVILSHYSENFNDLKYLFSNEFENNEEINQEIDKEIDKEIDKEIDKEIDKEIDKEIDKEINKEIDQDYEGKFTLLEVIKTFNQICEKSIHNIYCCCEQGIVSFLIKLIPKIQNLDLFNQCIEFISQLGSYKISVSEMKEYFSFLKYQLRRKRNEKTNQFSYQMLIGLKKMINSKKGFPINFFDFYEENSEIKLPNLDNNLISEKFTFCTWIRIEDIGRRRFYISENNEMERNYNPRIFSFLTENLQGFELFLQLNKENKKVKSFVYQIYLNSKIRRNEKIKVIKAFRTKFIIEIENKKWYFLCLSQKKISNSEFEISLYINEEKKSNKIKIPQKIKFKKDFTNNKIGSNLPFINKKDQEKEKEKKEKENQENEKEKENQEKEKEKENQEKEKEKEKEKEKEENENENENEKETFQNSFYGQMGKIYLFQEILNENQIKAFYFLGSNYNSFFYKNEISKYSNSKLKQELKELFTEKTKKLIIYNNPQTVKENLCLNQSPAKIINQSSQITNIYSFTKTNFEDIIHCLGGIQSFFYLILEIDELFEEENKIEKENKINIKRILEEFLIIIQDILLISSDFQKEMVQKQGFQLFNNLIKQINPKYLSIQICDFINNLKKQIKNYQFNRYLKTYLILDFEIWNRLSSEIQYKLFEIIQIYIKNQINTENQKKSNSKSK
;
A
#
# COMPACT_ATOMS: atom_id res chain seq x y z
N MET A 1 -17.13 -2.50 -24.62
CA MET A 1 -16.19 -1.90 -23.64
C MET A 1 -16.72 -0.64 -22.93
N ASN A 2 -17.86 -0.05 -23.29
CA ASN A 2 -18.44 1.14 -22.61
C ASN A 2 -19.45 0.85 -21.47
N PHE A 3 -19.52 -0.37 -20.94
CA PHE A 3 -20.48 -0.71 -19.87
C PHE A 3 -20.05 -0.30 -18.46
N THR A 4 -18.81 0.19 -18.29
CA THR A 4 -18.22 0.50 -16.98
C THR A 4 -18.53 1.90 -16.46
N LYS A 5 -19.14 2.79 -17.26
CA LYS A 5 -19.30 4.20 -16.84
C LYS A 5 -20.62 4.58 -16.17
N LEU A 6 -21.72 3.81 -16.24
CA LEU A 6 -23.02 4.35 -15.78
C LEU A 6 -24.10 3.29 -15.47
N ILE A 7 -23.77 2.12 -14.92
CA ILE A 7 -24.83 1.33 -14.27
C ILE A 7 -25.00 1.91 -12.87
N SER A 8 -26.13 2.58 -12.62
CA SER A 8 -26.44 3.11 -11.29
C SER A 8 -26.45 1.97 -10.28
N ILE A 9 -25.92 2.22 -9.08
CA ILE A 9 -25.97 1.28 -7.94
C ILE A 9 -27.40 0.73 -7.76
N SER A 10 -28.40 1.57 -8.04
CA SER A 10 -29.83 1.23 -8.04
C SER A 10 -30.23 0.14 -9.04
N TYR A 11 -29.65 0.14 -10.25
CA TYR A 11 -29.94 -0.88 -11.27
C TYR A 11 -29.33 -2.24 -10.91
N PHE A 12 -28.13 -2.25 -10.31
CA PHE A 12 -27.57 -3.48 -9.74
C PHE A 12 -28.38 -3.97 -8.53
N LYS A 13 -28.86 -3.08 -7.65
CA LYS A 13 -29.78 -3.42 -6.55
C LYS A 13 -31.10 -4.05 -7.04
N LEU A 14 -31.60 -3.63 -8.20
CA LEU A 14 -32.79 -4.22 -8.82
C LEU A 14 -32.54 -5.60 -9.45
N LEU A 15 -31.34 -5.82 -10.01
CA LEU A 15 -30.90 -7.16 -10.46
C LEU A 15 -30.66 -8.10 -9.26
N LEU A 16 -30.17 -7.57 -8.15
CA LEU A 16 -29.95 -8.27 -6.87
C LEU A 16 -31.26 -8.80 -6.24
N LEU A 17 -32.40 -8.10 -6.43
CA LEU A 17 -33.71 -8.55 -5.96
C LEU A 17 -34.27 -9.75 -6.75
N LYS A 18 -33.65 -10.13 -7.88
CA LYS A 18 -34.10 -11.20 -8.77
C LYS A 18 -33.28 -12.50 -8.67
N SER A 19 -32.29 -12.59 -7.78
CA SER A 19 -31.60 -13.86 -7.52
C SER A 19 -32.47 -14.76 -6.64
N GLU A 20 -32.71 -16.00 -7.09
CA GLU A 20 -33.53 -17.01 -6.41
C GLU A 20 -33.31 -17.01 -4.88
N ASN A 21 -34.39 -16.76 -4.14
CA ASN A 21 -34.47 -16.78 -2.68
C ASN A 21 -33.54 -15.80 -1.91
N GLY A 22 -33.07 -14.71 -2.55
CA GLY A 22 -32.40 -13.61 -1.85
C GLY A 22 -31.00 -13.92 -1.31
N LYS A 23 -30.37 -15.03 -1.74
CA LYS A 23 -29.01 -15.41 -1.35
C LYS A 23 -28.09 -15.53 -2.58
N PRO A 24 -26.92 -14.89 -2.59
CA PRO A 24 -26.04 -14.87 -3.75
C PRO A 24 -25.36 -16.22 -3.99
N THR A 25 -25.53 -16.79 -5.19
CA THR A 25 -24.87 -18.02 -5.62
C THR A 25 -23.39 -17.77 -5.96
N LYS A 26 -22.56 -18.83 -5.94
CA LYS A 26 -21.15 -18.75 -6.37
C LYS A 26 -20.97 -18.17 -7.78
N LYS A 27 -21.90 -18.49 -8.69
CA LYS A 27 -21.93 -17.94 -10.07
C LYS A 27 -22.17 -16.44 -10.08
N TYR A 28 -23.02 -15.93 -9.19
CA TYR A 28 -23.28 -14.50 -9.06
C TYR A 28 -22.07 -13.74 -8.48
N PHE A 29 -21.46 -14.27 -7.42
CA PHE A 29 -20.22 -13.72 -6.88
C PHE A 29 -19.14 -13.63 -7.96
N GLN A 30 -18.97 -14.69 -8.76
CA GLN A 30 -18.04 -14.70 -9.88
C GLN A 30 -18.29 -13.57 -10.88
N ILE A 31 -19.54 -13.31 -11.27
CA ILE A 31 -19.90 -12.20 -12.18
C ILE A 31 -19.53 -10.83 -11.58
N LEU A 32 -19.82 -10.61 -10.29
CA LEU A 32 -19.46 -9.36 -9.63
C LEU A 32 -17.94 -9.17 -9.56
N MET A 33 -17.20 -10.25 -9.31
CA MET A 33 -15.75 -10.25 -9.33
C MET A 33 -15.21 -9.97 -10.74
N ASP A 34 -15.75 -10.61 -11.77
CA ASP A 34 -15.38 -10.39 -13.17
C ASP A 34 -15.53 -8.91 -13.58
N LEU A 35 -16.60 -8.24 -13.11
CA LEU A 35 -16.85 -6.81 -13.35
C LEU A 35 -15.93 -5.88 -12.54
N MET A 36 -15.40 -6.35 -11.42
CA MET A 36 -14.51 -5.57 -10.55
C MET A 36 -13.08 -5.54 -11.08
N VAL A 37 -12.64 -6.62 -11.73
CA VAL A 37 -11.23 -6.84 -12.10
C VAL A 37 -10.88 -6.37 -13.50
N ASP A 38 -9.59 -6.07 -13.69
CA ASP A 38 -9.02 -5.49 -14.91
C ASP A 38 -9.13 -6.38 -16.16
N ASN A 39 -9.14 -7.70 -16.01
CA ASN A 39 -9.17 -8.68 -17.11
C ASN A 39 -10.58 -9.16 -17.51
N GLY A 40 -11.64 -8.68 -16.84
CA GLY A 40 -13.03 -9.12 -17.11
C GLY A 40 -13.32 -10.59 -16.78
N LYS A 41 -12.35 -11.31 -16.23
CA LYS A 41 -12.44 -12.69 -15.72
C LYS A 41 -11.58 -12.80 -14.48
N PHE A 42 -12.22 -13.04 -13.34
CA PHE A 42 -11.59 -13.24 -12.06
C PHE A 42 -11.21 -14.72 -11.92
N SER A 43 -9.94 -14.95 -11.61
CA SER A 43 -9.46 -16.22 -11.07
C SER A 43 -8.62 -15.90 -9.86
N ILE A 44 -8.80 -16.67 -8.79
CA ILE A 44 -8.07 -16.43 -7.54
C ILE A 44 -6.58 -16.75 -7.66
N GLU A 45 -6.20 -17.59 -8.62
CA GLU A 45 -4.80 -17.91 -8.92
C GLU A 45 -4.11 -16.76 -9.65
N ASP A 46 -4.87 -16.02 -10.46
CA ASP A 46 -4.38 -14.90 -11.23
C ASP A 46 -4.00 -13.72 -10.33
N ASN A 47 -3.08 -12.89 -10.83
CA ASN A 47 -2.72 -11.64 -10.20
C ASN A 47 -3.44 -10.48 -10.89
N PHE A 48 -4.67 -10.20 -10.49
CA PHE A 48 -5.47 -9.12 -11.06
C PHE A 48 -5.45 -7.86 -10.20
N ILE A 49 -5.98 -6.78 -10.75
CA ILE A 49 -6.17 -5.54 -10.02
C ILE A 49 -7.62 -5.06 -10.11
N ILE A 50 -8.09 -4.43 -9.03
CA ILE A 50 -9.42 -3.84 -8.94
C ILE A 50 -9.45 -2.56 -9.79
N ARG A 51 -10.26 -2.54 -10.85
CA ARG A 51 -10.54 -1.31 -11.65
C ARG A 51 -11.78 -0.60 -11.17
N ASN A 52 -12.84 -1.34 -10.83
CA ASN A 52 -14.08 -0.75 -10.35
C ASN A 52 -14.20 -0.91 -8.83
N ARG A 53 -13.54 -0.01 -8.08
CA ARG A 53 -13.56 -0.04 -6.61
C ARG A 53 -14.96 0.08 -6.00
N ASN A 54 -15.92 0.73 -6.68
CA ASN A 54 -17.29 0.88 -6.16
C ASN A 54 -18.00 -0.48 -6.03
N MET A 55 -17.60 -1.48 -6.81
CA MET A 55 -18.14 -2.84 -6.70
C MET A 55 -17.82 -3.50 -5.37
N ILE A 56 -16.74 -3.09 -4.69
CA ILE A 56 -16.38 -3.68 -3.40
C ILE A 56 -17.49 -3.42 -2.37
N ASN A 57 -18.01 -2.19 -2.33
CA ASN A 57 -19.11 -1.83 -1.44
C ASN A 57 -20.42 -2.53 -1.83
N VAL A 58 -20.69 -2.70 -3.12
CA VAL A 58 -21.87 -3.47 -3.59
C VAL A 58 -21.79 -4.92 -3.12
N ILE A 59 -20.63 -5.56 -3.28
CA ILE A 59 -20.41 -6.93 -2.82
C ILE A 59 -20.58 -7.00 -1.30
N LEU A 60 -19.80 -6.23 -0.53
CA LEU A 60 -19.82 -6.34 0.93
C LEU A 60 -21.14 -5.91 1.58
N SER A 61 -21.80 -4.87 1.06
CA SER A 61 -23.09 -4.41 1.59
C SER A 61 -24.16 -5.50 1.45
N HIS A 62 -24.24 -6.18 0.31
CA HIS A 62 -25.21 -7.24 0.08
C HIS A 62 -25.06 -8.41 1.06
N TYR A 63 -23.82 -8.82 1.36
CA TYR A 63 -23.57 -9.87 2.36
C TYR A 63 -23.74 -9.40 3.81
N SER A 64 -23.87 -8.09 4.05
CA SER A 64 -23.99 -7.50 5.39
C SER A 64 -25.39 -7.01 5.75
N GLU A 65 -26.21 -6.60 4.78
CA GLU A 65 -27.60 -6.20 5.00
C GLU A 65 -28.43 -7.41 5.48
N ASN A 66 -28.10 -8.60 5.00
CA ASN A 66 -28.68 -9.88 5.46
C ASN A 66 -28.18 -10.32 6.86
N PHE A 67 -27.25 -9.62 7.51
CA PHE A 67 -26.72 -10.02 8.82
C PHE A 67 -27.70 -9.80 9.99
N ASN A 68 -28.68 -8.90 9.83
CA ASN A 68 -29.76 -8.76 10.81
C ASN A 68 -30.79 -9.90 10.71
N ASP A 69 -30.97 -10.49 9.51
CA ASP A 69 -31.85 -11.63 9.25
C ASP A 69 -31.16 -12.99 9.51
N LEU A 70 -29.82 -13.00 9.58
CA LEU A 70 -29.00 -14.18 9.94
C LEU A 70 -29.04 -14.56 11.43
N LYS A 71 -29.88 -13.90 12.24
CA LYS A 71 -30.13 -14.28 13.64
C LYS A 71 -30.65 -15.72 13.79
N TYR A 72 -31.18 -16.29 12.69
CA TYR A 72 -31.72 -17.65 12.62
C TYR A 72 -30.76 -18.71 12.03
N LEU A 73 -29.57 -18.34 11.55
CA LEU A 73 -28.64 -19.27 10.87
C LEU A 73 -27.38 -19.61 11.68
N PHE A 74 -27.21 -19.02 12.86
CA PHE A 74 -26.11 -19.34 13.79
C PHE A 74 -26.59 -19.68 15.21
N SER A 75 -27.91 -19.80 15.42
CA SER A 75 -28.45 -20.45 16.61
C SER A 75 -28.34 -21.97 16.44
N ASN A 76 -27.13 -22.50 16.63
CA ASN A 76 -27.06 -23.82 17.25
C ASN A 76 -27.47 -23.60 18.70
N GLU A 77 -28.64 -24.12 19.01
CA GLU A 77 -29.25 -24.26 20.33
C GLU A 77 -28.25 -24.87 21.31
N PHE A 78 -27.58 -24.07 22.13
CA PHE A 78 -27.07 -24.49 23.44
C PHE A 78 -26.80 -23.21 24.21
N GLU A 79 -27.77 -22.78 25.03
CA GLU A 79 -27.57 -22.04 26.31
C GLU A 79 -28.85 -21.38 26.87
N ASN A 80 -30.01 -21.44 26.19
CA ASN A 80 -31.25 -20.85 26.72
C ASN A 80 -32.39 -21.84 27.06
N ASN A 81 -32.14 -23.15 27.01
CA ASN A 81 -33.17 -24.17 27.30
C ASN A 81 -33.08 -24.80 28.70
N GLU A 82 -32.07 -24.51 29.54
CA GLU A 82 -31.99 -25.16 30.85
C GLU A 82 -32.98 -24.61 31.90
N GLU A 83 -33.39 -23.33 31.82
CA GLU A 83 -34.40 -22.78 32.73
C GLU A 83 -35.83 -23.03 32.25
N ILE A 84 -36.06 -23.09 30.93
CA ILE A 84 -37.39 -23.30 30.34
C ILE A 84 -37.76 -24.79 30.30
N ASN A 85 -36.80 -25.70 30.08
CA ASN A 85 -37.07 -27.14 30.11
C ASN A 85 -37.35 -27.66 31.53
N GLN A 86 -36.79 -27.05 32.58
CA GLN A 86 -37.06 -27.46 33.97
C GLN A 86 -38.46 -27.08 34.47
N GLU A 87 -39.10 -26.08 33.86
CA GLU A 87 -40.51 -25.72 34.14
C GLU A 87 -41.48 -26.54 33.28
N ILE A 88 -41.15 -26.81 32.02
CA ILE A 88 -42.01 -27.56 31.10
C ILE A 88 -42.02 -29.08 31.39
N ASP A 89 -40.88 -29.66 31.79
CA ASP A 89 -40.80 -31.09 32.18
C ASP A 89 -41.59 -31.41 33.47
N LYS A 90 -41.91 -30.41 34.30
CA LYS A 90 -42.72 -30.61 35.51
C LYS A 90 -44.23 -30.50 35.28
N GLU A 91 -44.65 -29.85 34.20
CA GLU A 91 -46.07 -29.67 33.86
C GLU A 91 -46.60 -30.73 32.89
N ILE A 92 -45.75 -31.30 32.02
CA ILE A 92 -46.20 -32.24 30.97
C ILE A 92 -46.19 -33.72 31.42
N ASP A 93 -45.43 -34.07 32.46
CA ASP A 93 -45.30 -35.45 32.96
C ASP A 93 -46.55 -35.99 33.72
N LYS A 94 -47.68 -35.29 33.70
CA LYS A 94 -48.88 -35.68 34.45
C LYS A 94 -50.11 -36.08 33.66
N GLU A 95 -50.17 -35.93 32.33
CA GLU A 95 -51.47 -36.08 31.68
C GLU A 95 -51.66 -37.00 30.48
N ILE A 96 -50.67 -37.60 29.82
CA ILE A 96 -51.00 -38.50 28.70
C ILE A 96 -50.17 -39.80 28.72
N ASP A 97 -50.89 -40.85 29.11
CA ASP A 97 -50.55 -42.28 29.07
C ASP A 97 -49.98 -42.73 27.72
N LYS A 98 -48.88 -43.50 27.76
CA LYS A 98 -48.83 -44.96 27.47
C LYS A 98 -49.62 -45.39 26.22
N GLU A 99 -48.90 -45.61 25.11
CA GLU A 99 -48.75 -46.94 24.46
C GLU A 99 -48.27 -46.89 22.99
N ILE A 100 -48.06 -45.73 22.34
CA ILE A 100 -47.78 -45.70 20.88
C ILE A 100 -46.40 -45.14 20.46
N ASP A 101 -45.66 -44.40 21.29
CA ASP A 101 -44.52 -43.58 20.81
C ASP A 101 -43.12 -44.22 20.81
N LYS A 102 -42.98 -45.56 20.88
CA LYS A 102 -41.63 -46.17 20.98
C LYS A 102 -41.05 -46.77 19.71
N GLU A 103 -41.88 -47.07 18.71
CA GLU A 103 -41.42 -47.63 17.43
C GLU A 103 -41.50 -46.63 16.27
N ILE A 104 -42.52 -45.78 16.23
CA ILE A 104 -42.75 -44.88 15.09
C ILE A 104 -41.77 -43.68 15.11
N ASP A 105 -41.51 -43.07 16.27
CA ASP A 105 -40.59 -41.92 16.36
C ASP A 105 -39.14 -42.28 16.03
N LYS A 106 -38.68 -43.49 16.38
CA LYS A 106 -37.27 -43.87 16.14
C LYS A 106 -36.94 -44.20 14.69
N GLU A 107 -37.92 -44.64 13.92
CA GLU A 107 -37.74 -44.92 12.49
C GLU A 107 -37.95 -43.66 11.65
N ILE A 108 -39.00 -42.89 11.96
CA ILE A 108 -39.31 -41.63 11.28
C ILE A 108 -38.24 -40.58 11.57
N ASP A 109 -37.78 -40.39 12.81
CA ASP A 109 -36.72 -39.40 13.09
C ASP A 109 -35.39 -39.77 12.43
N LYS A 110 -35.07 -41.07 12.28
CA LYS A 110 -33.81 -41.50 11.63
C LYS A 110 -33.84 -41.43 10.11
N GLU A 111 -34.98 -41.63 9.48
CA GLU A 111 -35.13 -41.44 8.03
C GLU A 111 -35.26 -39.97 7.69
N ILE A 112 -36.07 -39.21 8.44
CA ILE A 112 -36.21 -37.77 8.29
C ILE A 112 -34.89 -37.07 8.57
N ASP A 113 -34.15 -37.39 9.64
CA ASP A 113 -32.83 -36.78 9.87
C ASP A 113 -31.82 -37.15 8.79
N LYS A 114 -31.91 -38.34 8.16
CA LYS A 114 -30.99 -38.71 7.08
C LYS A 114 -31.35 -38.08 5.73
N GLU A 115 -32.63 -37.94 5.42
CA GLU A 115 -33.10 -37.24 4.22
C GLU A 115 -32.99 -35.74 4.36
N ILE A 116 -33.39 -35.16 5.50
CA ILE A 116 -33.20 -33.75 5.81
C ILE A 116 -31.70 -33.42 5.87
N ASN A 117 -30.85 -34.18 6.55
CA ASN A 117 -29.41 -33.87 6.52
C ASN A 117 -28.80 -34.07 5.11
N LYS A 118 -29.30 -34.99 4.28
CA LYS A 118 -28.85 -35.13 2.88
C LYS A 118 -29.38 -34.01 1.96
N GLU A 119 -30.62 -33.57 2.12
CA GLU A 119 -31.21 -32.47 1.35
C GLU A 119 -30.63 -31.12 1.81
N ILE A 120 -30.41 -30.94 3.12
CA ILE A 120 -29.71 -29.80 3.69
C ILE A 120 -28.25 -29.79 3.18
N ASP A 121 -27.53 -30.91 3.20
CA ASP A 121 -26.16 -30.99 2.70
C ASP A 121 -26.07 -30.84 1.16
N GLN A 122 -27.05 -31.33 0.40
CA GLN A 122 -27.13 -31.14 -1.07
C GLN A 122 -27.50 -29.69 -1.45
N ASP A 123 -28.31 -28.98 -0.65
CA ASP A 123 -28.63 -27.56 -0.83
C ASP A 123 -27.51 -26.60 -0.36
N TYR A 124 -26.44 -27.10 0.24
CA TYR A 124 -25.27 -26.30 0.64
C TYR A 124 -24.13 -26.29 -0.39
N GLU A 125 -24.16 -27.13 -1.42
CA GLU A 125 -23.09 -27.20 -2.44
C GLU A 125 -23.03 -25.96 -3.39
N GLY A 126 -23.99 -25.02 -3.30
CA GLY A 126 -24.10 -23.85 -4.19
C GLY A 126 -23.94 -22.45 -3.54
N LYS A 127 -23.84 -22.34 -2.21
CA LYS A 127 -23.92 -21.05 -1.48
C LYS A 127 -22.53 -20.45 -1.26
N PHE A 128 -22.32 -19.19 -1.66
CA PHE A 128 -21.06 -18.47 -1.39
C PHE A 128 -21.21 -17.64 -0.11
N THR A 129 -20.46 -17.94 0.95
CA THR A 129 -20.64 -17.35 2.30
C THR A 129 -19.85 -16.05 2.50
N LEU A 130 -20.21 -15.23 3.50
CA LEU A 130 -19.40 -14.05 3.84
C LEU A 130 -17.95 -14.42 4.22
N LEU A 131 -17.74 -15.60 4.82
CA LEU A 131 -16.41 -16.13 5.10
C LEU A 131 -15.58 -16.29 3.82
N GLU A 132 -16.18 -16.86 2.77
CA GLU A 132 -15.52 -17.03 1.47
C GLU A 132 -15.28 -15.70 0.77
N VAL A 133 -16.21 -14.74 0.89
CA VAL A 133 -16.03 -13.38 0.38
C VAL A 133 -14.81 -12.71 1.04
N ILE A 134 -14.74 -12.72 2.38
CA ILE A 134 -13.63 -12.10 3.11
C ILE A 134 -12.31 -12.82 2.83
N LYS A 135 -12.31 -14.17 2.81
CA LYS A 135 -11.12 -14.96 2.40
C LYS A 135 -10.65 -14.58 1.01
N THR A 136 -11.59 -14.41 0.07
CA THR A 136 -11.28 -13.99 -1.29
C THR A 136 -10.63 -12.60 -1.28
N PHE A 137 -11.24 -11.61 -0.64
CA PHE A 137 -10.65 -10.27 -0.56
C PHE A 137 -9.28 -10.22 0.14
N ASN A 138 -9.06 -11.03 1.19
CA ASN A 138 -7.73 -11.18 1.80
C ASN A 138 -6.68 -11.59 0.77
N GLN A 139 -6.92 -12.66 0.01
CA GLN A 139 -5.99 -13.16 -1.01
C GLN A 139 -5.73 -12.14 -2.13
N ILE A 140 -6.75 -11.36 -2.48
CA ILE A 140 -6.66 -10.31 -3.51
C ILE A 140 -5.76 -9.17 -3.06
N CYS A 141 -5.92 -8.76 -1.80
CA CYS A 141 -5.11 -7.74 -1.18
C CYS A 141 -3.67 -8.21 -0.96
N GLU A 142 -3.44 -9.50 -0.65
CA GLU A 142 -2.08 -10.05 -0.42
C GLU A 142 -1.19 -9.91 -1.66
N LYS A 143 -1.79 -9.97 -2.85
CA LYS A 143 -1.06 -9.97 -4.12
C LYS A 143 -0.72 -8.56 -4.63
N SER A 144 -1.43 -7.52 -4.18
CA SER A 144 -1.40 -6.18 -4.80
C SER A 144 -1.62 -5.04 -3.80
N ILE A 145 -0.66 -4.11 -3.74
CA ILE A 145 -0.78 -2.87 -2.96
C ILE A 145 -1.91 -1.99 -3.48
N HIS A 146 -2.15 -1.98 -4.79
CA HIS A 146 -3.25 -1.24 -5.39
C HIS A 146 -4.61 -1.74 -4.89
N ASN A 147 -4.78 -3.07 -4.80
CA ASN A 147 -6.03 -3.66 -4.33
C ASN A 147 -6.29 -3.29 -2.87
N ILE A 148 -5.25 -3.29 -2.03
CA ILE A 148 -5.32 -2.79 -0.65
C ILE A 148 -5.81 -1.34 -0.64
N TYR A 149 -5.24 -0.49 -1.50
CA TYR A 149 -5.69 0.90 -1.61
C TYR A 149 -7.16 1.01 -2.00
N CYS A 150 -7.62 0.31 -3.04
CA CYS A 150 -9.02 0.30 -3.43
C CYS A 150 -9.92 -0.11 -2.26
N CYS A 151 -9.54 -1.13 -1.52
CA CYS A 151 -10.26 -1.61 -0.34
C CYS A 151 -10.30 -0.58 0.80
N CYS A 152 -9.18 0.07 1.10
CA CYS A 152 -9.12 1.13 2.11
C CYS A 152 -9.98 2.35 1.74
N GLU A 153 -9.97 2.78 0.47
CA GLU A 153 -10.76 3.93 0.00
C GLU A 153 -12.27 3.69 0.06
N GLN A 154 -12.71 2.42 -0.02
CA GLN A 154 -14.12 2.07 0.10
C GLN A 154 -14.61 1.97 1.55
N GLY A 155 -13.74 2.19 2.54
CA GLY A 155 -14.12 2.20 3.95
C GLY A 155 -14.30 0.80 4.56
N ILE A 156 -13.66 -0.23 3.99
CA ILE A 156 -13.80 -1.62 4.45
C ILE A 156 -13.32 -1.79 5.89
N VAL A 157 -12.29 -1.07 6.32
CA VAL A 157 -11.79 -1.15 7.71
C VAL A 157 -12.89 -0.77 8.70
N SER A 158 -13.53 0.39 8.52
CA SER A 158 -14.69 0.79 9.34
C SER A 158 -15.83 -0.22 9.27
N PHE A 159 -16.13 -0.76 8.09
CA PHE A 159 -17.15 -1.79 7.93
C PHE A 159 -16.85 -3.05 8.77
N LEU A 160 -15.63 -3.59 8.67
CA LEU A 160 -15.23 -4.80 9.40
C LEU A 160 -15.18 -4.58 10.91
N ILE A 161 -14.70 -3.42 11.37
CA ILE A 161 -14.68 -3.08 12.80
C ILE A 161 -16.09 -3.03 13.38
N LYS A 162 -17.08 -2.56 12.61
CA LYS A 162 -18.50 -2.58 13.00
C LYS A 162 -19.15 -3.95 12.89
N LEU A 163 -18.63 -4.82 12.02
CA LEU A 163 -19.11 -6.18 11.84
C LEU A 163 -18.64 -7.11 12.97
N ILE A 164 -17.37 -6.98 13.39
CA ILE A 164 -16.73 -7.85 14.38
C ILE A 164 -17.59 -8.12 15.63
N PRO A 165 -18.21 -7.12 16.29
CA PRO A 165 -19.04 -7.35 17.48
C PRO A 165 -20.23 -8.29 17.26
N LYS A 166 -20.67 -8.47 16.01
CA LYS A 166 -21.81 -9.32 15.62
C LYS A 166 -21.39 -10.76 15.27
N ILE A 167 -20.09 -11.04 15.17
CA ILE A 167 -19.58 -12.34 14.72
C ILE A 167 -19.48 -13.30 15.91
N GLN A 168 -20.09 -14.47 15.79
CA GLN A 168 -19.93 -15.58 16.74
C GLN A 168 -18.98 -16.67 16.21
N ASN A 169 -18.90 -16.83 14.88
CA ASN A 169 -18.04 -17.82 14.23
C ASN A 169 -16.57 -17.40 14.28
N LEU A 170 -15.71 -18.24 14.86
CA LEU A 170 -14.29 -17.95 15.04
C LEU A 170 -13.51 -17.83 13.72
N ASP A 171 -13.82 -18.64 12.72
CA ASP A 171 -13.13 -18.57 11.43
C ASP A 171 -13.42 -17.26 10.71
N LEU A 172 -14.67 -16.82 10.71
CA LEU A 172 -15.07 -15.53 10.16
C LEU A 172 -14.43 -14.38 10.91
N PHE A 173 -14.38 -14.46 12.25
CA PHE A 173 -13.71 -13.48 13.08
C PHE A 173 -12.22 -13.38 12.72
N ASN A 174 -11.53 -14.52 12.64
CA ASN A 174 -10.11 -14.59 12.29
C ASN A 174 -9.83 -13.99 10.91
N GLN A 175 -10.68 -14.29 9.91
CA GLN A 175 -10.55 -13.72 8.58
C GLN A 175 -10.81 -12.21 8.55
N CYS A 176 -11.76 -11.70 9.34
CA CYS A 176 -12.00 -10.27 9.50
C CYS A 176 -10.80 -9.56 10.15
N ILE A 177 -10.24 -10.14 11.21
CA ILE A 177 -9.06 -9.59 11.89
C ILE A 177 -7.84 -9.63 10.98
N GLU A 178 -7.65 -10.71 10.22
CA GLU A 178 -6.59 -10.78 9.21
C GLU A 178 -6.75 -9.64 8.21
N PHE A 179 -7.97 -9.43 7.70
CA PHE A 179 -8.24 -8.40 6.71
C PHE A 179 -8.03 -6.99 7.25
N ILE A 180 -8.52 -6.71 8.46
CA ILE A 180 -8.25 -5.44 9.16
C ILE A 180 -6.76 -5.28 9.38
N SER A 181 -6.04 -6.34 9.75
CA SER A 181 -4.61 -6.23 10.01
C SER A 181 -3.84 -5.89 8.74
N GLN A 182 -4.25 -6.47 7.61
CA GLN A 182 -3.67 -6.20 6.31
C GLN A 182 -4.01 -4.78 5.85
N LEU A 183 -5.28 -4.40 5.79
CA LEU A 183 -5.71 -3.06 5.33
C LEU A 183 -5.22 -1.97 6.28
N GLY A 184 -5.37 -2.18 7.58
CA GLY A 184 -5.00 -1.23 8.62
C GLY A 184 -3.49 -1.01 8.70
N SER A 185 -2.70 -2.01 8.31
CA SER A 185 -1.26 -1.80 8.12
C SER A 185 -0.97 -0.71 7.09
N TYR A 186 -1.80 -0.59 6.05
CA TYR A 186 -1.68 0.41 4.99
C TYR A 186 -2.38 1.71 5.34
N LYS A 187 -3.68 1.68 5.64
CA LYS A 187 -4.48 2.88 5.96
C LYS A 187 -5.51 2.54 7.05
N ILE A 188 -5.42 3.23 8.17
CA ILE A 188 -6.36 3.20 9.29
C ILE A 188 -6.37 4.58 9.95
N SER A 189 -7.55 5.09 10.27
CA SER A 189 -7.72 6.37 10.95
C SER A 189 -7.61 6.22 12.48
N VAL A 190 -7.39 7.33 13.17
CA VAL A 190 -7.44 7.37 14.65
C VAL A 190 -8.82 6.96 15.16
N SER A 191 -9.91 7.30 14.45
CA SER A 191 -11.27 6.91 14.83
C SER A 191 -11.49 5.41 14.76
N GLU A 192 -11.12 4.80 13.63
CA GLU A 192 -11.20 3.34 13.45
C GLU A 192 -10.33 2.61 14.49
N MET A 193 -9.13 3.12 14.77
CA MET A 193 -8.27 2.54 15.79
C MET A 193 -8.86 2.64 17.20
N LYS A 194 -9.54 3.75 17.53
CA LYS A 194 -10.28 3.89 18.80
C LYS A 194 -11.42 2.89 18.90
N GLU A 195 -12.18 2.68 17.83
CA GLU A 195 -13.24 1.67 17.78
C GLU A 195 -12.67 0.25 17.98
N TYR A 196 -11.55 -0.07 17.31
CA TYR A 196 -10.83 -1.33 17.50
C TYR A 196 -10.38 -1.54 18.96
N PHE A 197 -9.78 -0.52 19.57
CA PHE A 197 -9.36 -0.54 20.98
C PHE A 197 -10.56 -0.65 21.94
N SER A 198 -11.67 0.02 21.63
CA SER A 198 -12.90 -0.04 22.43
C SER A 198 -13.46 -1.46 22.44
N PHE A 199 -13.52 -2.12 21.28
CA PHE A 199 -13.98 -3.50 21.21
C PHE A 199 -13.00 -4.47 21.85
N LEU A 200 -11.69 -4.29 21.68
CA LEU A 200 -10.68 -5.08 22.40
C LEU A 200 -10.86 -4.96 23.92
N LYS A 201 -11.00 -3.74 24.43
CA LYS A 201 -11.28 -3.47 25.85
C LYS A 201 -12.56 -4.16 26.32
N TYR A 202 -13.62 -4.13 25.51
CA TYR A 202 -14.86 -4.84 25.81
C TYR A 202 -14.66 -6.35 25.92
N GLN A 203 -13.92 -6.95 24.99
CA GLN A 203 -13.61 -8.38 25.01
C GLN A 203 -12.74 -8.78 26.21
N LEU A 204 -11.78 -7.93 26.58
CA LEU A 204 -10.91 -8.17 27.73
C LEU A 204 -11.67 -8.18 29.07
N ARG A 205 -12.75 -7.39 29.21
CA ARG A 205 -13.56 -7.28 30.43
C ARG A 205 -14.59 -8.40 30.64
N ARG A 206 -14.99 -9.12 29.59
CA ARG A 206 -16.06 -10.13 29.71
C ARG A 206 -15.60 -11.29 30.61
N LYS A 207 -16.54 -11.90 31.36
CA LYS A 207 -16.31 -13.18 32.06
C LYS A 207 -15.71 -14.17 31.05
N ARG A 208 -14.50 -14.64 31.30
CA ARG A 208 -13.76 -15.36 30.28
C ARG A 208 -14.27 -16.77 30.13
N ASN A 209 -14.65 -17.10 28.90
CA ASN A 209 -14.66 -18.45 28.40
C ASN A 209 -13.58 -18.60 27.32
N GLU A 210 -13.36 -19.82 26.85
CA GLU A 210 -12.32 -20.07 25.84
C GLU A 210 -12.51 -19.22 24.57
N LYS A 211 -13.76 -19.01 24.13
CA LYS A 211 -14.09 -18.23 22.93
C LYS A 211 -13.72 -16.75 23.08
N THR A 212 -14.07 -16.09 24.19
CA THR A 212 -13.70 -14.67 24.40
C THR A 212 -12.20 -14.45 24.47
N ASN A 213 -11.46 -15.46 24.95
CA ASN A 213 -10.01 -15.40 25.06
C ASN A 213 -9.35 -15.51 23.69
N GLN A 214 -9.88 -16.41 22.85
CA GLN A 214 -9.46 -16.56 21.48
C GLN A 214 -9.70 -15.27 20.69
N PHE A 215 -10.88 -14.62 20.82
CA PHE A 215 -11.13 -13.33 20.16
C PHE A 215 -10.16 -12.24 20.60
N SER A 216 -9.94 -12.08 21.90
CA SER A 216 -8.99 -11.09 22.44
C SER A 216 -7.57 -11.34 21.92
N TYR A 217 -7.13 -12.60 21.96
CA TYR A 217 -5.82 -13.01 21.48
C TYR A 217 -5.63 -12.72 19.98
N GLN A 218 -6.64 -13.05 19.15
CA GLN A 218 -6.60 -12.79 17.71
C GLN A 218 -6.56 -11.30 17.40
N MET A 219 -7.32 -10.48 18.13
CA MET A 219 -7.23 -9.03 18.01
C MET A 219 -5.83 -8.49 18.36
N LEU A 220 -5.15 -9.05 19.36
CA LEU A 220 -3.77 -8.68 19.66
C LEU A 220 -2.81 -9.10 18.54
N ILE A 221 -3.01 -10.28 17.94
CA ILE A 221 -2.24 -10.69 16.75
C ILE A 221 -2.45 -9.72 15.60
N GLY A 222 -3.70 -9.33 15.31
CA GLY A 222 -4.01 -8.34 14.27
C GLY A 222 -3.34 -6.99 14.54
N LEU A 223 -3.37 -6.54 15.79
CA LEU A 223 -2.70 -5.30 16.22
C LEU A 223 -1.18 -5.36 16.04
N LYS A 224 -0.58 -6.47 16.45
CA LYS A 224 0.86 -6.74 16.27
C LYS A 224 1.25 -6.76 14.80
N LYS A 225 0.46 -7.41 13.94
CA LYS A 225 0.68 -7.43 12.47
C LYS A 225 0.64 -6.01 11.89
N MET A 226 -0.34 -5.20 12.29
CA MET A 226 -0.45 -3.80 11.89
C MET A 226 0.80 -2.99 12.26
N ILE A 227 1.25 -3.09 13.51
CA ILE A 227 2.43 -2.39 14.04
C ILE A 227 3.71 -2.84 13.32
N ASN A 228 3.88 -4.16 13.14
CA ASN A 228 5.10 -4.77 12.60
C ASN A 228 5.18 -4.75 11.07
N SER A 229 4.14 -4.31 10.38
CA SER A 229 4.13 -4.13 8.92
C SER A 229 5.18 -3.14 8.38
N LYS A 230 5.99 -2.54 9.26
CA LYS A 230 7.05 -1.59 8.96
C LYS A 230 8.44 -2.22 9.17
N LYS A 231 9.11 -2.63 8.09
CA LYS A 231 10.57 -2.40 7.92
C LYS A 231 10.88 -2.20 6.43
N GLY A 232 11.40 -1.02 6.06
CA GLY A 232 12.18 -0.83 4.84
C GLY A 232 11.50 -0.26 3.57
N PHE A 233 10.25 0.22 3.61
CA PHE A 233 9.59 0.79 2.41
C PHE A 233 8.94 2.18 2.61
N PRO A 234 8.72 2.96 1.54
CA PRO A 234 8.11 4.29 1.61
C PRO A 234 6.70 4.28 2.22
N ILE A 235 6.46 5.19 3.16
CA ILE A 235 5.13 5.53 3.71
C ILE A 235 4.32 6.26 2.65
N ASN A 236 4.96 7.15 1.88
CA ASN A 236 4.31 7.93 0.83
C ASN A 236 4.82 7.48 -0.53
N PHE A 237 3.93 7.13 -1.45
CA PHE A 237 4.28 6.80 -2.83
C PHE A 237 3.17 7.15 -3.82
N PHE A 238 3.57 7.39 -5.06
CA PHE A 238 2.74 7.45 -6.26
C PHE A 238 2.56 6.03 -6.82
N ASP A 239 1.34 5.64 -7.13
CA ASP A 239 1.00 4.35 -7.74
C ASP A 239 0.60 4.52 -9.21
N PHE A 240 1.45 4.03 -10.12
CA PHE A 240 1.31 4.11 -11.57
C PHE A 240 0.68 2.81 -12.08
N TYR A 241 -0.55 2.56 -11.66
CA TYR A 241 -1.26 1.33 -12.05
C TYR A 241 -2.01 1.51 -13.39
N GLU A 242 -2.60 2.67 -13.62
CA GLU A 242 -3.48 2.93 -14.76
C GLU A 242 -2.72 3.16 -16.07
N GLU A 243 -3.44 3.04 -17.18
CA GLU A 243 -2.94 3.47 -18.49
C GLU A 243 -2.74 4.99 -18.50
N ASN A 244 -1.72 5.46 -19.21
CA ASN A 244 -1.37 6.89 -19.27
C ASN A 244 -1.07 7.54 -17.90
N SER A 245 -0.78 6.74 -16.86
CA SER A 245 -0.24 7.22 -15.59
C SER A 245 0.95 8.15 -15.83
N GLU A 246 0.84 9.42 -15.48
CA GLU A 246 1.95 10.38 -15.65
C GLU A 246 1.96 11.50 -14.61
N ILE A 247 3.18 11.90 -14.24
CA ILE A 247 3.41 13.16 -13.53
C ILE A 247 4.08 14.11 -14.52
N LYS A 248 3.33 15.09 -15.00
CA LYS A 248 3.82 16.16 -15.86
C LYS A 248 4.47 17.23 -15.00
N LEU A 249 5.78 17.40 -15.18
CA LEU A 249 6.56 18.39 -14.48
C LEU A 249 6.43 19.76 -15.17
N PRO A 250 6.66 20.87 -14.44
CA PRO A 250 6.72 22.19 -15.03
C PRO A 250 7.84 22.32 -16.08
N ASN A 251 7.81 23.44 -16.83
CA ASN A 251 8.86 23.75 -17.78
C ASN A 251 10.20 23.92 -17.05
N LEU A 252 11.26 23.35 -17.63
CA LEU A 252 12.61 23.42 -17.10
C LEU A 252 13.47 24.21 -18.06
N ASP A 253 13.98 25.36 -17.61
CA ASP A 253 14.95 26.14 -18.37
C ASP A 253 16.12 25.25 -18.77
N ASN A 254 16.58 25.40 -20.01
CA ASN A 254 17.64 24.55 -20.55
C ASN A 254 18.91 24.53 -19.68
N ASN A 255 19.24 25.66 -19.04
CA ASN A 255 20.41 25.82 -18.18
C ASN A 255 20.34 24.98 -16.89
N LEU A 256 19.15 24.56 -16.46
CA LEU A 256 18.98 23.82 -15.20
C LEU A 256 19.47 22.37 -15.29
N ILE A 257 19.27 21.71 -16.43
CA ILE A 257 19.49 20.26 -16.56
C ILE A 257 20.33 19.85 -17.78
N SER A 258 20.67 20.76 -18.69
CA SER A 258 21.40 20.40 -19.92
C SER A 258 22.83 19.93 -19.68
N GLU A 259 23.53 20.46 -18.68
CA GLU A 259 24.94 20.13 -18.41
C GLU A 259 25.09 19.07 -17.32
N LYS A 260 24.32 19.19 -16.25
CA LYS A 260 24.38 18.28 -15.11
C LYS A 260 23.05 18.24 -14.39
N PHE A 261 22.68 17.07 -13.86
CA PHE A 261 21.58 16.92 -12.92
C PHE A 261 21.70 15.58 -12.18
N THR A 262 21.00 15.47 -11.05
CA THR A 262 20.78 14.20 -10.35
C THR A 262 19.30 14.00 -10.11
N PHE A 263 18.76 12.85 -10.52
CA PHE A 263 17.39 12.41 -10.28
C PHE A 263 17.40 11.29 -9.25
N CYS A 264 16.62 11.42 -8.17
CA CYS A 264 16.50 10.40 -7.13
C CYS A 264 15.03 10.08 -6.86
N THR A 265 14.72 8.79 -6.68
CA THR A 265 13.43 8.33 -6.18
C THR A 265 13.55 6.91 -5.65
N TRP A 266 12.66 6.51 -4.75
CA TRP A 266 12.45 5.08 -4.48
C TRP A 266 11.53 4.52 -5.57
N ILE A 267 11.78 3.32 -6.06
CA ILE A 267 10.95 2.66 -7.08
C ILE A 267 10.62 1.24 -6.64
N ARG A 268 9.42 0.78 -6.99
CA ARG A 268 9.02 -0.62 -6.92
C ARG A 268 8.34 -0.97 -8.22
N ILE A 269 8.84 -2.01 -8.88
CA ILE A 269 8.35 -2.42 -10.20
C ILE A 269 7.40 -3.59 -10.01
N GLU A 270 6.20 -3.50 -10.56
CA GLU A 270 5.21 -4.57 -10.50
C GLU A 270 5.42 -5.60 -11.61
N ASP A 271 4.76 -6.75 -11.53
CA ASP A 271 4.86 -7.77 -12.58
C ASP A 271 4.22 -7.29 -13.89
N ILE A 272 5.08 -6.94 -14.84
CA ILE A 272 4.69 -6.45 -16.18
C ILE A 272 4.06 -7.56 -17.05
N GLY A 273 4.24 -8.82 -16.64
CA GLY A 273 3.64 -10.02 -17.25
C GLY A 273 2.17 -9.90 -17.65
N ARG A 274 1.45 -9.02 -16.95
CA ARG A 274 0.00 -8.93 -16.85
C ARG A 274 -0.69 -7.98 -17.82
N ARG A 275 0.03 -7.06 -18.49
CA ARG A 275 -0.62 -6.11 -19.41
C ARG A 275 -1.15 -6.85 -20.64
N ARG A 276 -2.38 -7.40 -20.55
CA ARG A 276 -3.17 -7.88 -21.69
C ARG A 276 -3.77 -6.73 -22.50
N PHE A 277 -3.68 -5.48 -22.01
CA PHE A 277 -4.19 -4.26 -22.67
C PHE A 277 -3.53 -3.90 -24.02
N TYR A 278 -2.60 -4.72 -24.54
CA TYR A 278 -1.86 -4.42 -25.77
C TYR A 278 -1.79 -5.59 -26.76
N ILE A 279 -2.79 -6.49 -26.74
CA ILE A 279 -2.99 -7.36 -27.90
C ILE A 279 -3.79 -6.56 -28.92
N SER A 280 -3.09 -5.74 -29.70
CA SER A 280 -3.56 -5.49 -31.07
C SER A 280 -3.56 -6.84 -31.78
N GLU A 281 -4.55 -7.10 -32.63
CA GLU A 281 -4.69 -8.35 -33.40
C GLU A 281 -3.39 -8.76 -34.13
N ASN A 282 -2.49 -7.81 -34.35
CA ASN A 282 -1.10 -8.03 -34.74
C ASN A 282 -0.16 -7.97 -33.51
N ASN A 283 0.35 -9.11 -33.03
CA ASN A 283 1.30 -9.31 -31.91
C ASN A 283 2.64 -8.49 -31.94
N GLU A 284 2.74 -7.40 -32.70
CA GLU A 284 3.91 -6.53 -32.79
C GLU A 284 4.04 -5.56 -31.60
N MET A 285 2.94 -5.14 -30.97
CA MET A 285 2.96 -4.13 -29.90
C MET A 285 3.57 -4.64 -28.57
N GLU A 286 3.34 -5.90 -28.20
CA GLU A 286 3.99 -6.52 -27.02
C GLU A 286 5.53 -6.45 -27.12
N ARG A 287 6.10 -6.42 -28.33
CA ARG A 287 7.56 -6.49 -28.53
C ARG A 287 8.31 -5.21 -28.17
N ASN A 288 7.62 -4.08 -27.95
CA ASN A 288 8.24 -2.76 -27.81
C ASN A 288 7.91 -2.01 -26.51
N TYR A 289 7.27 -2.64 -25.52
CA TYR A 289 6.99 -2.02 -24.23
C TYR A 289 8.28 -1.75 -23.44
N ASN A 290 8.58 -0.47 -23.23
CA ASN A 290 9.79 0.02 -22.56
C ASN A 290 9.38 1.08 -21.53
N PRO A 291 8.98 0.72 -20.30
CA PRO A 291 8.39 1.67 -19.36
C PRO A 291 9.36 2.82 -19.01
N ARG A 292 8.92 4.07 -19.17
CA ARG A 292 9.75 5.26 -18.87
C ARG A 292 9.71 5.58 -17.38
N ILE A 293 10.88 5.79 -16.80
CA ILE A 293 11.01 6.34 -15.45
C ILE A 293 10.85 7.86 -15.51
N PHE A 294 11.60 8.51 -16.40
CA PHE A 294 11.41 9.92 -16.71
C PHE A 294 11.71 10.21 -18.19
N SER A 295 11.12 11.29 -18.68
CA SER A 295 11.33 11.85 -20.00
C SER A 295 11.38 13.37 -19.90
N PHE A 296 12.53 13.97 -20.19
CA PHE A 296 12.74 15.42 -20.19
C PHE A 296 13.05 15.86 -21.62
N LEU A 297 12.02 16.35 -22.31
CA LEU A 297 12.10 16.68 -23.72
C LEU A 297 11.73 18.15 -23.97
N THR A 298 12.38 18.72 -24.97
CA THR A 298 11.94 19.99 -25.58
C THR A 298 10.74 19.76 -26.49
N GLU A 299 10.09 20.83 -26.95
CA GLU A 299 9.04 20.76 -27.99
C GLU A 299 9.49 20.02 -29.26
N ASN A 300 10.80 20.09 -29.56
CA ASN A 300 11.40 19.43 -30.72
C ASN A 300 11.83 17.98 -30.44
N LEU A 301 11.38 17.38 -29.33
CA LEU A 301 11.73 16.01 -28.91
C LEU A 301 13.24 15.77 -28.70
N GLN A 302 14.01 16.83 -28.46
CA GLN A 302 15.40 16.72 -28.00
C GLN A 302 15.42 16.67 -26.49
N GLY A 303 16.27 15.81 -25.92
CA GLY A 303 16.48 15.78 -24.48
C GLY A 303 16.92 14.41 -23.98
N PHE A 304 16.39 14.02 -22.83
CA PHE A 304 16.88 12.88 -22.05
C PHE A 304 15.73 11.97 -21.63
N GLU A 305 15.93 10.66 -21.70
CA GLU A 305 15.00 9.65 -21.19
C GLU A 305 15.74 8.57 -20.42
N LEU A 306 15.12 8.07 -19.35
CA LEU A 306 15.48 6.84 -18.69
C LEU A 306 14.30 5.88 -18.75
N PHE A 307 14.51 4.68 -19.29
CA PHE A 307 13.48 3.66 -19.40
C PHE A 307 14.00 2.27 -19.08
N LEU A 308 13.08 1.37 -18.76
CA LEU A 308 13.36 -0.02 -18.50
C LEU A 308 13.28 -0.80 -19.80
N GLN A 309 14.29 -1.62 -20.05
CA GLN A 309 14.24 -2.65 -21.08
C GLN A 309 13.97 -3.99 -20.40
N LEU A 310 12.94 -4.68 -20.87
CA LEU A 310 12.51 -5.96 -20.33
C LEU A 310 13.12 -7.13 -21.10
N ASN A 311 13.26 -8.27 -20.43
CA ASN A 311 13.53 -9.53 -21.11
C ASN A 311 12.23 -10.04 -21.76
N LYS A 312 12.35 -10.52 -23.00
CA LYS A 312 11.19 -10.94 -23.80
C LYS A 312 10.51 -12.19 -23.24
N GLU A 313 11.29 -13.11 -22.67
CA GLU A 313 10.79 -14.42 -22.21
C GLU A 313 10.10 -14.35 -20.85
N ASN A 314 10.77 -13.76 -19.86
CA ASN A 314 10.27 -13.75 -18.48
C ASN A 314 9.64 -12.42 -18.04
N LYS A 315 9.58 -11.43 -18.95
CA LYS A 315 9.03 -10.08 -18.71
C LYS A 315 9.62 -9.35 -17.48
N LYS A 316 10.79 -9.79 -16.98
CA LYS A 316 11.56 -9.12 -15.92
C LYS A 316 12.41 -7.99 -16.48
N VAL A 317 12.80 -7.05 -15.62
CA VAL A 317 13.72 -5.97 -15.99
C VAL A 317 15.09 -6.55 -16.33
N LYS A 318 15.55 -6.30 -17.56
CA LYS A 318 16.87 -6.72 -18.04
C LYS A 318 17.92 -5.63 -17.84
N SER A 319 17.56 -4.38 -18.14
CA SER A 319 18.48 -3.26 -18.03
C SER A 319 17.77 -1.93 -17.96
N PHE A 320 18.40 -0.95 -17.31
CA PHE A 320 18.04 0.46 -17.42
C PHE A 320 18.73 1.04 -18.65
N VAL A 321 17.99 1.74 -19.50
CA VAL A 321 18.51 2.38 -20.70
C VAL A 321 18.38 3.88 -20.55
N TYR A 322 19.52 4.56 -20.61
CA TYR A 322 19.56 6.02 -20.65
C TYR A 322 19.79 6.47 -22.09
N GLN A 323 18.96 7.39 -22.57
CA GLN A 323 18.94 7.81 -23.97
C GLN A 323 18.90 9.34 -24.09
N ILE A 324 19.76 9.86 -24.97
CA ILE A 324 19.85 11.27 -25.34
C ILE A 324 19.37 11.44 -26.78
N TYR A 325 18.37 12.28 -26.99
CA TYR A 325 17.82 12.62 -28.30
C TYR A 325 18.35 13.96 -28.78
N LEU A 326 18.93 13.98 -29.98
CA LEU A 326 19.49 15.19 -30.61
C LEU A 326 18.99 15.31 -32.06
N ASN A 327 18.81 16.53 -32.56
CA ASN A 327 18.49 16.72 -33.98
C ASN A 327 19.73 16.46 -34.82
N SER A 328 19.58 15.72 -35.91
CA SER A 328 20.57 15.71 -36.99
C SER A 328 20.22 16.75 -38.07
N LYS A 329 21.24 17.19 -38.81
CA LYS A 329 21.13 18.27 -39.81
C LYS A 329 19.98 17.99 -40.80
N ILE A 330 19.28 19.06 -41.19
CA ILE A 330 18.29 19.10 -42.26
C ILE A 330 18.95 18.59 -43.55
N ARG A 331 18.43 17.51 -44.15
CA ARG A 331 18.74 17.19 -45.56
C ARG A 331 18.02 18.24 -46.41
N ARG A 332 18.76 18.94 -47.28
CA ARG A 332 18.29 20.13 -48.03
C ARG A 332 17.00 19.93 -48.84
N ASN A 333 16.56 18.69 -49.10
CA ASN A 333 15.39 18.40 -49.93
C ASN A 333 14.18 17.82 -49.18
N GLU A 334 14.28 17.57 -47.87
CA GLU A 334 13.14 17.09 -47.08
C GLU A 334 13.06 17.91 -45.79
N LYS A 335 11.93 18.59 -45.54
CA LYS A 335 11.62 19.29 -44.27
C LYS A 335 11.48 18.32 -43.08
N ILE A 336 12.25 17.24 -43.02
CA ILE A 336 12.19 16.18 -42.02
C ILE A 336 13.40 16.31 -41.09
N LYS A 337 13.15 16.73 -39.84
CA LYS A 337 14.16 16.71 -38.77
C LYS A 337 14.36 15.26 -38.31
N VAL A 338 15.48 14.64 -38.68
CA VAL A 338 15.81 13.29 -38.21
C VAL A 338 16.41 13.39 -36.80
N ILE A 339 15.73 12.83 -35.80
CA ILE A 339 16.23 12.74 -34.42
C ILE A 339 17.18 11.54 -34.32
N LYS A 340 18.42 11.78 -33.87
CA LYS A 340 19.39 10.72 -33.54
C LYS A 340 19.35 10.45 -32.03
N ALA A 341 19.29 9.18 -31.68
CA ALA A 341 19.34 8.69 -30.31
C ALA A 341 20.73 8.14 -29.97
N PHE A 342 21.30 8.61 -28.87
CA PHE A 342 22.55 8.09 -28.28
C PHE A 342 22.20 7.45 -26.95
N ARG A 343 22.55 6.17 -26.77
CA ARG A 343 22.09 5.41 -25.61
C ARG A 343 23.22 4.67 -24.91
N THR A 344 23.05 4.46 -23.61
CA THR A 344 23.83 3.51 -22.82
C THR A 344 22.92 2.62 -22.00
N LYS A 345 23.39 1.43 -21.64
CA LYS A 345 22.61 0.43 -20.91
C LYS A 345 23.32 0.02 -19.63
N PHE A 346 22.56 -0.09 -18.56
CA PHE A 346 23.00 -0.61 -17.28
C PHE A 346 22.29 -1.94 -17.04
N ILE A 347 23.02 -3.04 -17.22
CA ILE A 347 22.51 -4.39 -16.95
C ILE A 347 22.47 -4.55 -15.44
N ILE A 348 21.28 -4.55 -14.86
CA ILE A 348 21.03 -4.68 -13.42
C ILE A 348 19.78 -5.55 -13.28
N GLU A 349 19.90 -6.63 -12.51
CA GLU A 349 18.76 -7.46 -12.17
C GLU A 349 18.03 -6.85 -10.98
N ILE A 350 16.73 -6.64 -11.15
CA ILE A 350 15.84 -6.14 -10.11
C ILE A 350 14.71 -7.15 -9.96
N GLU A 351 14.36 -7.43 -8.71
CA GLU A 351 13.20 -8.26 -8.41
C GLU A 351 11.93 -7.42 -8.43
N ASN A 352 10.88 -7.96 -9.02
CA ASN A 352 9.56 -7.35 -8.98
C ASN A 352 9.05 -7.33 -7.53
N LYS A 353 8.14 -6.40 -7.24
CA LYS A 353 7.49 -6.20 -5.95
C LYS A 353 8.44 -5.84 -4.79
N LYS A 354 9.71 -5.55 -5.05
CA LYS A 354 10.68 -5.01 -4.07
C LYS A 354 10.97 -3.53 -4.31
N TRP A 355 11.23 -2.81 -3.22
CA TRP A 355 11.61 -1.41 -3.25
C TRP A 355 13.11 -1.25 -3.44
N TYR A 356 13.50 -0.34 -4.32
CA TYR A 356 14.88 0.02 -4.60
C TYR A 356 15.03 1.53 -4.57
N PHE A 357 16.15 2.02 -4.05
CA PHE A 357 16.52 3.41 -4.21
C PHE A 357 17.22 3.60 -5.55
N LEU A 358 16.63 4.41 -6.42
CA LEU A 358 17.16 4.75 -7.73
C LEU A 358 17.74 6.17 -7.68
N CYS A 359 19.01 6.31 -8.05
CA CYS A 359 19.63 7.63 -8.26
C CYS A 359 20.41 7.63 -9.58
N LEU A 360 20.05 8.53 -10.51
CA LEU A 360 20.77 8.75 -11.75
C LEU A 360 21.41 10.13 -11.76
N SER A 361 22.71 10.19 -12.04
CA SER A 361 23.46 11.44 -12.20
C SER A 361 23.99 11.56 -13.63
N GLN A 362 23.70 12.68 -14.28
CA GLN A 362 24.27 13.07 -15.56
C GLN A 362 25.31 14.17 -15.36
N LYS A 363 26.46 14.03 -16.01
CA LYS A 363 27.50 15.06 -16.11
C LYS A 363 27.99 15.22 -17.54
N LYS A 364 27.94 16.41 -18.09
CA LYS A 364 28.64 16.75 -19.34
C LYS A 364 30.13 16.94 -19.03
N ILE A 365 30.98 16.06 -19.57
CA ILE A 365 32.44 16.16 -19.40
C ILE A 365 33.03 17.09 -20.46
N SER A 366 32.55 16.98 -21.69
CA SER A 366 33.00 17.78 -22.82
C SER A 366 31.84 18.09 -23.76
N ASN A 367 32.06 18.90 -24.79
CA ASN A 367 31.04 19.17 -25.82
C ASN A 367 30.61 17.93 -26.62
N SER A 368 31.37 16.83 -26.51
CA SER A 368 31.09 15.56 -27.19
C SER A 368 30.88 14.38 -26.25
N GLU A 369 30.81 14.58 -24.94
CA GLU A 369 30.76 13.44 -24.01
C GLU A 369 29.99 13.74 -22.72
N PHE A 370 29.12 12.80 -22.37
CA PHE A 370 28.41 12.74 -21.09
C PHE A 370 28.85 11.51 -20.30
N GLU A 371 28.99 11.67 -19.00
CA GLU A 371 29.11 10.59 -18.02
C GLU A 371 27.78 10.42 -17.30
N ILE A 372 27.27 9.20 -17.32
CA ILE A 372 26.01 8.81 -16.70
C ILE A 372 26.33 7.79 -15.62
N SER A 373 25.99 8.10 -14.38
CA SER A 373 26.13 7.21 -13.23
C SER A 373 24.75 6.81 -12.72
N LEU A 374 24.48 5.52 -12.65
CA LEU A 374 23.26 4.95 -12.10
C LEU A 374 23.59 4.24 -10.78
N TYR A 375 22.85 4.57 -9.74
CA TYR A 375 22.89 3.97 -8.43
C TYR A 375 21.58 3.22 -8.18
N ILE A 376 21.69 1.95 -7.81
CA ILE A 376 20.58 1.13 -7.31
C ILE A 376 20.96 0.72 -5.88
N ASN A 377 20.22 1.22 -4.90
CA ASN A 377 20.60 1.18 -3.49
C ASN A 377 22.01 1.80 -3.30
N GLU A 378 22.99 1.00 -2.88
CA GLU A 378 24.38 1.44 -2.70
C GLU A 378 25.28 1.13 -3.91
N GLU A 379 24.81 0.31 -4.86
CA GLU A 379 25.61 -0.14 -5.99
C GLU A 379 25.63 0.89 -7.12
N LYS A 380 26.84 1.24 -7.58
CA LYS A 380 27.07 2.22 -8.66
C LYS A 380 27.49 1.53 -9.96
N LYS A 381 26.90 1.95 -11.07
CA LYS A 381 27.40 1.68 -12.43
C LYS A 381 27.52 2.98 -13.22
N SER A 382 28.56 3.10 -14.04
CA SER A 382 28.85 4.35 -14.74
C SER A 382 29.29 4.09 -16.17
N ASN A 383 28.65 4.77 -17.11
CA ASN A 383 28.93 4.66 -18.53
C ASN A 383 29.12 6.05 -19.14
N LYS A 384 29.88 6.13 -20.22
CA LYS A 384 30.03 7.36 -21.01
C LYS A 384 29.25 7.27 -22.32
N ILE A 385 28.66 8.38 -22.75
CA ILE A 385 27.97 8.53 -24.04
C ILE A 385 28.69 9.61 -24.83
N LYS A 386 29.18 9.24 -26.02
CA LYS A 386 29.76 10.21 -26.97
C LYS A 386 28.66 10.76 -27.88
N ILE A 387 28.62 12.08 -28.02
CA ILE A 387 27.71 12.82 -28.89
C ILE A 387 28.47 13.75 -29.85
N PRO A 388 27.88 14.19 -30.98
CA PRO A 388 28.54 15.11 -31.90
C PRO A 388 28.84 16.49 -31.27
N GLN A 389 30.05 17.02 -31.49
CA GLN A 389 30.64 18.19 -30.81
C GLN A 389 29.85 19.53 -30.89
N LYS A 390 28.85 19.68 -31.78
CA LYS A 390 28.22 20.99 -32.09
C LYS A 390 26.76 21.13 -31.64
N ILE A 391 26.27 20.33 -30.70
CA ILE A 391 24.85 20.36 -30.31
C ILE A 391 24.69 20.90 -28.89
N LYS A 392 24.02 22.05 -28.78
CA LYS A 392 23.52 22.63 -27.52
C LYS A 392 21.99 22.52 -27.49
N PHE A 393 21.42 22.19 -26.35
CA PHE A 393 19.97 22.30 -26.13
C PHE A 393 19.61 23.79 -26.09
N LYS A 394 19.12 24.32 -27.21
CA LYS A 394 18.84 25.77 -27.35
C LYS A 394 17.46 26.17 -26.84
N LYS A 395 16.56 25.20 -26.66
CA LYS A 395 15.20 25.41 -26.17
C LYS A 395 15.06 24.81 -24.78
N ASP A 396 14.14 25.37 -24.02
CA ASP A 396 13.74 24.85 -22.72
C ASP A 396 13.01 23.51 -22.87
N PHE A 397 13.10 22.71 -21.81
CA PHE A 397 12.42 21.43 -21.75
C PHE A 397 10.99 21.69 -21.29
N THR A 398 10.04 21.52 -22.19
CA THR A 398 8.60 21.80 -21.97
C THR A 398 7.76 20.53 -21.87
N ASN A 399 8.32 19.39 -22.31
CA ASN A 399 7.69 18.08 -22.29
C ASN A 399 8.38 17.21 -21.25
N ASN A 400 8.22 17.56 -19.98
CA ASN A 400 8.81 16.86 -18.85
C ASN A 400 7.79 15.96 -18.18
N LYS A 401 8.06 14.66 -18.16
CA LYS A 401 7.15 13.63 -17.66
C LYS A 401 7.89 12.62 -16.80
N ILE A 402 7.23 12.13 -15.76
CA ILE A 402 7.68 10.98 -14.96
C ILE A 402 6.66 9.88 -15.12
N GLY A 403 7.14 8.66 -15.30
CA GLY A 403 6.30 7.49 -15.50
C GLY A 403 5.68 7.37 -16.89
N SER A 404 5.90 8.32 -17.81
CA SER A 404 5.38 8.23 -19.18
C SER A 404 6.30 8.91 -20.19
N ASN A 405 5.94 8.81 -21.47
CA ASN A 405 6.57 9.49 -22.58
C ASN A 405 5.52 10.19 -23.46
N LEU A 406 5.98 10.92 -24.48
CA LEU A 406 5.10 11.32 -25.57
C LEU A 406 4.73 10.11 -26.43
N PRO A 407 3.46 10.00 -26.89
CA PRO A 407 3.08 8.96 -27.81
C PRO A 407 3.87 9.12 -29.11
N PHE A 408 4.55 8.05 -29.52
CA PHE A 408 5.36 8.07 -30.74
C PHE A 408 4.43 7.87 -31.94
N ILE A 409 4.06 8.92 -32.67
CA ILE A 409 3.26 8.79 -33.88
C ILE A 409 4.14 8.13 -34.96
N ASN A 410 3.68 7.01 -35.54
CA ASN A 410 4.47 6.25 -36.50
C ASN A 410 4.67 7.06 -37.80
N LYS A 411 5.78 6.85 -38.51
CA LYS A 411 6.07 7.61 -39.76
C LYS A 411 4.99 7.44 -40.84
N LYS A 412 4.38 6.24 -40.92
CA LYS A 412 3.27 5.95 -41.84
C LYS A 412 2.03 6.80 -41.54
N ASP A 413 1.80 7.13 -40.28
CA ASP A 413 0.64 7.93 -39.87
C ASP A 413 0.86 9.41 -40.18
N GLN A 414 2.11 9.89 -40.12
CA GLN A 414 2.47 11.24 -40.57
C GLN A 414 2.36 11.43 -42.09
N GLU A 415 2.63 10.38 -42.87
CA GLU A 415 2.43 10.40 -44.33
C GLU A 415 0.94 10.41 -44.68
N LYS A 416 0.12 9.59 -44.01
CA LYS A 416 -1.35 9.64 -44.16
C LYS A 416 -1.96 10.96 -43.74
N GLU A 417 -1.43 11.61 -42.69
CA GLU A 417 -1.91 12.92 -42.22
C GLU A 417 -1.50 14.07 -43.17
N LYS A 418 -0.38 13.92 -43.90
CA LYS A 418 -0.02 14.82 -45.01
C LYS A 418 -0.92 14.62 -46.22
N GLU A 419 -1.19 13.37 -46.61
CA GLU A 419 -2.09 13.06 -47.72
C GLU A 419 -3.53 13.51 -47.41
N LYS A 420 -4.01 13.37 -46.17
CA LYS A 420 -5.33 13.91 -45.76
C LYS A 420 -5.38 15.44 -45.84
N LYS A 421 -4.35 16.15 -45.36
CA LYS A 421 -4.30 17.62 -45.45
C LYS A 421 -4.14 18.13 -46.89
N GLU A 422 -3.45 17.39 -47.75
CA GLU A 422 -3.38 17.71 -49.18
C GLU A 422 -4.72 17.47 -49.89
N LYS A 423 -5.47 16.42 -49.51
CA LYS A 423 -6.83 16.16 -50.02
C LYS A 423 -7.85 17.18 -49.51
N GLU A 424 -7.84 17.52 -48.22
CA GLU A 424 -8.70 18.56 -47.65
C GLU A 424 -8.41 19.94 -48.28
N ASN A 425 -7.15 20.27 -48.58
CA ASN A 425 -6.85 21.53 -49.28
C ASN A 425 -7.33 21.51 -50.73
N GLN A 426 -7.25 20.38 -51.43
CA GLN A 426 -7.79 20.22 -52.79
C GLN A 426 -9.32 20.24 -52.82
N GLU A 427 -10.00 19.71 -51.79
CA GLU A 427 -11.45 19.81 -51.64
C GLU A 427 -11.89 21.23 -51.30
N ASN A 428 -11.19 21.92 -50.40
CA ASN A 428 -11.46 23.33 -50.08
C ASN A 428 -11.20 24.29 -51.25
N GLU A 429 -10.23 24.00 -52.13
CA GLU A 429 -10.02 24.77 -53.37
C GLU A 429 -11.14 24.52 -54.39
N LYS A 430 -11.63 23.27 -54.50
CA LYS A 430 -12.78 22.92 -55.36
C LYS A 430 -14.10 23.50 -54.83
N GLU A 431 -14.30 23.54 -53.52
CA GLU A 431 -15.47 24.19 -52.91
C GLU A 431 -15.44 25.71 -53.10
N LYS A 432 -14.27 26.35 -53.07
CA LYS A 432 -14.15 27.78 -53.39
C LYS A 432 -14.43 28.07 -54.86
N GLU A 433 -13.97 27.23 -55.79
CA GLU A 433 -14.31 27.36 -57.21
C GLU A 433 -15.80 27.08 -57.50
N ASN A 434 -16.44 26.19 -56.74
CA ASN A 434 -17.87 25.93 -56.86
C ASN A 434 -18.71 27.05 -56.22
N GLN A 435 -18.29 27.63 -55.10
CA GLN A 435 -18.95 28.80 -54.48
C GLN A 435 -18.79 30.07 -55.32
N GLU A 436 -17.71 30.22 -56.10
CA GLU A 436 -17.59 31.30 -57.08
C GLU A 436 -18.48 31.07 -58.32
N LYS A 437 -18.71 29.82 -58.73
CA LYS A 437 -19.65 29.47 -59.81
C LYS A 437 -21.12 29.52 -59.40
N GLU A 438 -21.45 29.30 -58.13
CA GLU A 438 -22.81 29.46 -57.58
C GLU A 438 -23.17 30.94 -57.34
N LYS A 439 -22.19 31.81 -57.05
CA LYS A 439 -22.40 33.26 -56.94
C LYS A 439 -22.68 33.96 -58.27
N GLU A 440 -22.44 33.31 -59.41
CA GLU A 440 -22.82 33.82 -60.75
C GLU A 440 -24.19 33.32 -61.23
N LYS A 441 -24.90 32.48 -60.47
CA LYS A 441 -26.24 31.97 -60.87
C LYS A 441 -27.39 32.20 -59.89
N GLU A 442 -27.17 32.80 -58.73
CA GLU A 442 -28.25 33.24 -57.83
C GLU A 442 -28.49 34.75 -57.89
N ASN A 443 -28.82 35.22 -59.09
CA ASN A 443 -29.45 36.51 -59.30
C ASN A 443 -30.71 36.33 -60.15
N GLN A 444 -31.59 35.41 -59.73
CA GLN A 444 -33.00 35.42 -60.08
C GLN A 444 -33.80 34.54 -59.11
N GLU A 445 -34.74 35.22 -58.46
CA GLU A 445 -35.95 34.70 -57.82
C GLU A 445 -35.86 34.15 -56.39
N LYS A 446 -36.18 35.08 -55.50
CA LYS A 446 -36.69 34.90 -54.15
C LYS A 446 -38.02 34.16 -54.14
N GLU A 447 -38.26 33.54 -52.98
CA GLU A 447 -39.52 33.26 -52.29
C GLU A 447 -39.97 31.79 -52.20
N LYS A 448 -40.34 31.45 -50.96
CA LYS A 448 -41.02 30.24 -50.46
C LYS A 448 -40.15 29.00 -50.29
N GLU A 449 -40.29 28.19 -49.26
CA GLU A 449 -41.01 28.22 -48.00
C GLU A 449 -40.34 27.16 -47.12
N LYS A 450 -40.67 27.20 -45.83
CA LYS A 450 -40.20 26.29 -44.80
C LYS A 450 -40.44 24.81 -45.15
N GLU A 451 -39.63 23.97 -44.49
CA GLU A 451 -39.77 22.52 -44.27
C GLU A 451 -39.09 21.58 -45.29
N LYS A 452 -38.36 20.59 -44.72
CA LYS A 452 -37.47 19.55 -45.30
C LYS A 452 -36.01 20.00 -45.39
N GLU A 453 -34.97 19.32 -44.87
CA GLU A 453 -34.70 18.02 -44.26
C GLU A 453 -33.39 18.24 -43.46
N LYS A 454 -33.24 17.94 -42.16
CA LYS A 454 -33.07 16.59 -41.57
C LYS A 454 -32.18 15.62 -42.36
N GLU A 455 -31.12 16.11 -43.03
CA GLU A 455 -30.12 15.22 -43.65
C GLU A 455 -28.72 15.87 -43.82
N LYS A 456 -28.29 16.71 -42.86
CA LYS A 456 -26.92 17.30 -42.84
C LYS A 456 -26.23 17.30 -41.47
N GLU A 457 -26.66 16.45 -40.52
CA GLU A 457 -25.96 16.26 -39.23
C GLU A 457 -25.55 14.79 -38.97
N GLU A 458 -25.46 13.95 -40.00
CA GLU A 458 -24.98 12.55 -39.87
C GLU A 458 -23.63 12.26 -40.56
N ASN A 459 -22.91 13.27 -41.05
CA ASN A 459 -21.58 13.08 -41.68
C ASN A 459 -20.41 13.74 -40.95
N GLU A 460 -20.52 14.04 -39.65
CA GLU A 460 -19.39 14.53 -38.84
C GLU A 460 -19.00 13.63 -37.65
N ASN A 461 -19.66 12.49 -37.41
CA ASN A 461 -19.37 11.64 -36.24
C ASN A 461 -19.08 10.16 -36.52
N GLU A 462 -18.42 9.84 -37.64
CA GLU A 462 -17.84 8.49 -37.86
C GLU A 462 -16.40 8.52 -38.38
N ASN A 463 -15.56 9.37 -37.80
CA ASN A 463 -14.10 9.29 -38.01
C ASN A 463 -13.31 9.50 -36.71
N GLU A 464 -13.80 8.97 -35.59
CA GLU A 464 -12.93 8.60 -34.47
C GLU A 464 -12.26 7.24 -34.78
N ASN A 465 -11.41 7.23 -35.80
CA ASN A 465 -10.36 6.23 -35.84
C ASN A 465 -9.40 6.57 -34.70
N GLU A 466 -9.57 5.90 -33.56
CA GLU A 466 -8.67 5.94 -32.41
C GLU A 466 -7.22 5.83 -32.92
N LYS A 467 -6.48 6.95 -32.89
CA LYS A 467 -5.05 6.96 -33.21
C LYS A 467 -4.34 6.11 -32.16
N GLU A 468 -3.93 4.90 -32.51
CA GLU A 468 -3.21 3.99 -31.61
C GLU A 468 -1.89 4.63 -31.13
N THR A 469 -1.94 5.28 -29.97
CA THR A 469 -0.77 5.86 -29.32
C THR A 469 0.08 4.76 -28.68
N PHE A 470 1.35 4.63 -29.05
CA PHE A 470 2.29 3.70 -28.37
C PHE A 470 2.56 4.16 -26.93
N GLN A 471 1.86 3.55 -25.96
CA GLN A 471 1.94 3.92 -24.54
C GLN A 471 3.02 3.10 -23.82
N ASN A 472 4.04 3.79 -23.30
CA ASN A 472 5.12 3.21 -22.50
C ASN A 472 5.09 3.71 -21.05
N SER A 473 3.89 3.82 -20.48
CA SER A 473 3.71 4.23 -19.09
C SER A 473 4.31 3.21 -18.15
N PHE A 474 5.06 3.68 -17.15
CA PHE A 474 5.57 2.92 -16.02
C PHE A 474 4.46 2.14 -15.32
N TYR A 475 4.85 1.00 -14.75
CA TYR A 475 3.94 0.11 -14.04
C TYR A 475 4.57 -0.29 -12.71
N GLY A 476 4.05 0.27 -11.62
CA GLY A 476 4.60 0.12 -10.28
C GLY A 476 4.45 1.39 -9.46
N GLN A 477 5.26 1.52 -8.42
CA GLN A 477 5.19 2.64 -7.48
C GLN A 477 6.49 3.44 -7.48
N MET A 478 6.38 4.75 -7.28
CA MET A 478 7.51 5.62 -7.00
C MET A 478 7.31 6.34 -5.68
N GLY A 479 8.35 6.47 -4.87
CA GLY A 479 8.34 7.30 -3.67
C GLY A 479 8.37 8.79 -4.03
N LYS A 480 8.94 9.58 -3.13
CA LYS A 480 9.20 11.00 -3.39
C LYS A 480 10.18 11.17 -4.54
N ILE A 481 9.90 12.17 -5.37
CA ILE A 481 10.70 12.50 -6.55
C ILE A 481 11.57 13.71 -6.24
N TYR A 482 12.87 13.57 -6.49
CA TYR A 482 13.85 14.63 -6.31
C TYR A 482 14.62 14.85 -7.61
N LEU A 483 14.74 16.12 -8.02
CA LEU A 483 15.58 16.53 -9.14
C LEU A 483 16.50 17.67 -8.68
N PHE A 484 17.80 17.43 -8.71
CA PHE A 484 18.85 18.39 -8.38
C PHE A 484 19.49 18.93 -9.66
N GLN A 485 19.75 20.23 -9.73
CA GLN A 485 20.55 20.85 -10.80
C GLN A 485 22.08 20.61 -10.64
N GLU A 486 22.48 19.71 -9.74
CA GLU A 486 23.86 19.32 -9.49
C GLU A 486 24.04 17.83 -9.31
N ILE A 487 25.29 17.40 -9.45
CA ILE A 487 25.70 16.03 -9.16
C ILE A 487 25.94 15.87 -7.67
N LEU A 488 25.25 14.91 -7.07
CA LEU A 488 25.54 14.44 -5.71
C LEU A 488 26.79 13.56 -5.74
N ASN A 489 27.70 13.75 -4.78
CA ASN A 489 28.85 12.86 -4.63
C ASN A 489 28.41 11.51 -4.04
N GLU A 490 29.29 10.50 -4.07
CA GLU A 490 28.92 9.14 -3.63
C GLU A 490 28.52 9.09 -2.15
N ASN A 491 29.20 9.84 -1.29
CA ASN A 491 28.88 9.93 0.14
C ASN A 491 27.51 10.57 0.37
N GLN A 492 27.15 11.61 -0.40
CA GLN A 492 25.84 12.27 -0.35
C GLN A 492 24.73 11.34 -0.81
N ILE A 493 24.96 10.54 -1.86
CA ILE A 493 23.99 9.55 -2.34
C ILE A 493 23.79 8.45 -1.29
N LYS A 494 24.87 7.94 -0.69
CA LYS A 494 24.79 6.98 0.42
C LYS A 494 24.06 7.58 1.62
N ALA A 495 24.37 8.81 2.01
CA ALA A 495 23.64 9.52 3.05
C ALA A 495 22.14 9.64 2.73
N PHE A 496 21.79 9.96 1.49
CA PHE A 496 20.40 10.05 1.03
C PHE A 496 19.68 8.69 1.08
N TYR A 497 20.37 7.62 0.71
CA TYR A 497 19.87 6.25 0.86
C TYR A 497 19.66 5.91 2.35
N PHE A 498 20.61 6.24 3.22
CA PHE A 498 20.54 5.99 4.67
C PHE A 498 19.48 6.83 5.40
N LEU A 499 19.13 8.02 4.89
CA LEU A 499 17.96 8.77 5.37
C LEU A 499 16.66 7.95 5.21
N GLY A 500 16.64 7.03 4.25
CA GLY A 500 15.50 6.17 3.97
C GLY A 500 14.39 6.88 3.18
N SER A 501 13.43 6.09 2.71
CA SER A 501 12.27 6.57 1.95
C SER A 501 11.33 7.50 2.72
N ASN A 502 11.35 7.41 4.05
CA ASN A 502 10.42 8.11 4.93
C ASN A 502 10.91 9.48 5.41
N TYR A 503 12.09 9.89 4.96
CA TYR A 503 12.61 11.23 5.24
C TYR A 503 11.69 12.31 4.66
N ASN A 504 10.98 13.05 5.51
CA ASN A 504 9.97 14.05 5.13
C ASN A 504 10.45 15.50 5.25
N SER A 505 11.65 15.72 5.79
CA SER A 505 12.15 17.05 6.11
C SER A 505 12.79 17.76 4.93
N PHE A 506 12.99 19.08 5.06
CA PHE A 506 13.58 19.95 4.03
C PHE A 506 15.11 20.07 4.12
N PHE A 507 15.78 19.03 4.62
CA PHE A 507 17.23 19.01 4.81
C PHE A 507 17.75 20.13 5.73
N TYR A 508 17.09 20.34 6.88
CA TYR A 508 17.52 21.34 7.87
C TYR A 508 18.71 20.87 8.69
N LYS A 509 19.76 21.71 8.81
CA LYS A 509 21.02 21.39 9.52
C LYS A 509 20.82 20.88 10.95
N ASN A 510 19.77 21.34 11.65
CA ASN A 510 19.50 20.98 13.04
C ASN A 510 19.16 19.47 13.22
N GLU A 511 18.77 18.80 12.14
CA GLU A 511 18.36 17.38 12.14
C GLU A 511 19.55 16.42 12.24
N ILE A 512 20.75 16.87 11.90
CA ILE A 512 21.98 16.07 11.95
C ILE A 512 22.27 15.58 13.38
N SER A 513 21.85 16.36 14.38
CA SER A 513 21.99 16.02 15.80
C SER A 513 21.25 14.74 16.20
N LYS A 514 20.18 14.37 15.47
CA LYS A 514 19.34 13.19 15.74
C LYS A 514 20.04 11.86 15.47
N TYR A 515 21.02 11.85 14.58
CA TYR A 515 21.75 10.62 14.23
C TYR A 515 22.84 10.35 15.28
N SER A 516 23.18 9.09 15.58
CA SER A 516 24.24 8.78 16.56
C SER A 516 25.59 8.49 15.90
N ASN A 517 25.61 8.00 14.66
CA ASN A 517 26.82 7.60 13.94
C ASN A 517 27.59 8.83 13.43
N SER A 518 28.86 8.97 13.84
CA SER A 518 29.74 10.09 13.48
C SER A 518 30.03 10.16 11.98
N LYS A 519 30.18 9.02 11.31
CA LYS A 519 30.41 8.95 9.86
C LYS A 519 29.18 9.41 9.08
N LEU A 520 27.99 8.90 9.43
CA LEU A 520 26.72 9.36 8.86
C LEU A 520 26.49 10.85 9.14
N LYS A 521 26.82 11.36 10.33
CA LYS A 521 26.72 12.80 10.62
C LYS A 521 27.56 13.64 9.67
N GLN A 522 28.76 13.19 9.32
CA GLN A 522 29.64 13.93 8.42
C GLN A 522 29.09 13.91 6.98
N GLU A 523 28.65 12.74 6.51
CA GLU A 523 28.03 12.60 5.18
C GLU A 523 26.72 13.41 5.08
N LEU A 524 25.92 13.44 6.14
CA LEU A 524 24.70 14.26 6.25
C LEU A 524 25.02 15.75 6.34
N LYS A 525 26.10 16.18 7.02
CA LYS A 525 26.54 17.59 7.02
C LYS A 525 26.83 18.10 5.60
N GLU A 526 27.43 17.26 4.75
CA GLU A 526 27.70 17.60 3.36
C GLU A 526 26.42 17.64 2.51
N LEU A 527 25.44 16.78 2.78
CA LEU A 527 24.16 16.77 2.07
C LEU A 527 23.27 17.96 2.46
N PHE A 528 23.27 18.34 3.74
CA PHE A 528 22.41 19.40 4.32
C PHE A 528 23.03 20.81 4.20
N THR A 529 24.20 20.94 3.58
CA THR A 529 24.80 22.23 3.19
C THR A 529 24.41 22.58 1.74
N GLU A 530 24.96 23.66 1.18
CA GLU A 530 24.58 24.47 -0.01
C GLU A 530 23.83 23.83 -1.20
N LYS A 531 23.84 22.51 -1.39
CA LYS A 531 23.16 21.80 -2.50
C LYS A 531 21.65 21.61 -2.32
N THR A 532 21.11 21.71 -1.11
CA THR A 532 19.64 21.74 -0.90
C THR A 532 19.02 22.98 -1.55
N LYS A 533 19.81 24.07 -1.70
CA LYS A 533 19.45 25.25 -2.50
C LYS A 533 19.40 24.99 -4.01
N LYS A 534 19.81 23.81 -4.46
CA LYS A 534 19.89 23.38 -5.86
C LYS A 534 18.97 22.20 -6.15
N LEU A 535 18.09 21.86 -5.22
CA LEU A 535 16.93 21.00 -5.46
C LEU A 535 15.90 21.83 -6.23
N ILE A 536 15.58 21.44 -7.46
CA ILE A 536 14.64 22.17 -8.33
C ILE A 536 13.23 21.59 -8.28
N ILE A 537 13.10 20.27 -8.11
CA ILE A 537 11.83 19.59 -7.94
C ILE A 537 11.91 18.68 -6.72
N TYR A 538 10.95 18.85 -5.82
CA TYR A 538 10.67 17.94 -4.72
C TYR A 538 9.16 17.67 -4.69
N ASN A 539 8.74 16.55 -5.26
CA ASN A 539 7.35 16.14 -5.27
C ASN A 539 7.13 15.05 -4.23
N ASN A 540 6.28 15.34 -3.25
CA ASN A 540 5.89 14.40 -2.21
C ASN A 540 4.44 13.95 -2.47
N PRO A 541 4.15 12.64 -2.49
CA PRO A 541 2.77 12.16 -2.65
C PRO A 541 1.77 12.75 -1.63
N GLN A 542 2.23 13.16 -0.44
CA GLN A 542 1.38 13.82 0.56
C GLN A 542 0.91 15.22 0.17
N THR A 543 1.54 15.87 -0.81
CA THR A 543 1.16 17.22 -1.26
C THR A 543 0.32 17.22 -2.53
N VAL A 544 -0.23 16.06 -2.89
CA VAL A 544 -1.20 15.95 -3.97
C VAL A 544 -2.55 16.42 -3.48
N LYS A 545 -3.13 17.38 -4.21
CA LYS A 545 -4.52 17.78 -4.06
C LYS A 545 -5.17 17.71 -5.43
N GLU A 546 -6.21 16.90 -5.55
CA GLU A 546 -6.84 16.58 -6.83
C GLU A 546 -5.78 16.07 -7.83
N ASN A 547 -5.49 16.85 -8.88
CA ASN A 547 -4.54 16.51 -9.93
C ASN A 547 -3.24 17.32 -9.87
N LEU A 548 -2.98 18.03 -8.76
CA LEU A 548 -1.79 18.88 -8.61
C LEU A 548 -0.92 18.43 -7.44
N CYS A 549 0.37 18.24 -7.69
CA CYS A 549 1.39 17.97 -6.69
C CYS A 549 2.25 19.21 -6.48
N LEU A 550 2.26 19.75 -5.26
CA LEU A 550 3.07 20.92 -4.93
C LEU A 550 4.56 20.59 -4.96
N ASN A 551 5.35 21.45 -5.61
CA ASN A 551 6.80 21.42 -5.52
C ASN A 551 7.24 21.97 -4.15
N GLN A 552 7.81 21.10 -3.32
CA GLN A 552 8.27 21.40 -1.98
C GLN A 552 9.75 21.82 -1.94
N SER A 553 10.37 22.14 -3.08
CA SER A 553 11.79 22.50 -3.12
C SER A 553 12.06 23.77 -2.28
N PRO A 554 13.07 23.76 -1.39
CA PRO A 554 13.29 24.86 -0.45
C PRO A 554 13.78 26.14 -1.14
N ALA A 555 14.48 25.98 -2.26
CA ALA A 555 15.00 27.09 -3.06
C ALA A 555 13.94 27.78 -3.92
N LYS A 556 12.78 27.13 -4.12
CA LYS A 556 11.67 27.66 -4.92
C LYS A 556 12.10 28.18 -6.31
N ILE A 557 13.11 27.52 -6.91
CA ILE A 557 13.61 27.85 -8.26
C ILE A 557 12.46 27.71 -9.27
N ILE A 558 11.58 26.74 -9.06
CA ILE A 558 10.35 26.57 -9.81
C ILE A 558 9.18 26.55 -8.82
N ASN A 559 8.29 27.54 -8.93
CA ASN A 559 7.11 27.65 -8.06
C ASN A 559 5.87 26.92 -8.59
N GLN A 560 5.94 26.37 -9.80
CA GLN A 560 4.83 25.67 -10.44
C GLN A 560 4.68 24.25 -9.86
N SER A 561 3.43 23.85 -9.60
CA SER A 561 3.07 22.48 -9.24
C SER A 561 3.20 21.54 -10.44
N SER A 562 3.46 20.26 -10.17
CA SER A 562 3.38 19.22 -11.19
C SER A 562 1.93 18.73 -11.34
N GLN A 563 1.53 18.42 -12.55
CA GLN A 563 0.21 17.86 -12.83
C GLN A 563 0.28 16.34 -12.82
N ILE A 564 -0.69 15.71 -12.16
CA ILE A 564 -0.82 14.27 -12.04
C ILE A 564 -2.01 13.81 -12.86
N THR A 565 -1.82 12.76 -13.65
CA THR A 565 -2.86 12.11 -14.45
C THR A 565 -2.82 10.62 -14.20
N ASN A 566 -3.97 10.01 -13.89
CA ASN A 566 -4.14 8.55 -13.74
C ASN A 566 -3.17 7.90 -12.73
N ILE A 567 -2.80 8.61 -11.65
CA ILE A 567 -1.92 8.11 -10.60
C ILE A 567 -2.60 8.32 -9.26
N TYR A 568 -2.52 7.31 -8.40
CA TYR A 568 -2.99 7.41 -7.02
C TYR A 568 -1.84 7.83 -6.10
N SER A 569 -2.07 8.87 -5.29
CA SER A 569 -1.14 9.24 -4.22
C SER A 569 -1.50 8.49 -2.94
N PHE A 570 -0.62 7.60 -2.51
CA PHE A 570 -0.82 6.80 -1.30
C PHE A 570 -0.02 7.36 -0.12
N THR A 571 -0.67 7.42 1.04
CA THR A 571 -0.05 7.73 2.33
C THR A 571 -0.37 6.63 3.31
N LYS A 572 0.65 5.85 3.68
CA LYS A 572 0.56 4.80 4.67
C LYS A 572 0.32 5.39 6.06
N THR A 573 -0.43 4.69 6.89
CA THR A 573 -0.58 5.02 8.30
C THR A 573 0.76 5.05 9.02
N ASN A 574 1.03 6.15 9.72
CA ASN A 574 2.09 6.17 10.71
C ASN A 574 1.54 5.69 12.08
N PHE A 575 1.76 4.41 12.39
CA PHE A 575 1.31 3.83 13.67
C PHE A 575 1.86 4.54 14.91
N GLU A 576 3.02 5.19 14.83
CA GLU A 576 3.57 5.95 15.97
C GLU A 576 2.65 7.15 16.28
N ASP A 577 2.24 7.89 15.27
CA ASP A 577 1.34 9.04 15.41
C ASP A 577 -0.03 8.59 15.94
N ILE A 578 -0.56 7.46 15.42
CA ILE A 578 -1.84 6.91 15.92
C ILE A 578 -1.74 6.54 17.40
N ILE A 579 -0.71 5.81 17.80
CA ILE A 579 -0.55 5.39 19.20
C ILE A 579 -0.36 6.63 20.09
N HIS A 580 0.39 7.64 19.66
CA HIS A 580 0.46 8.92 20.38
C HIS A 580 -0.92 9.58 20.53
N CYS A 581 -1.76 9.59 19.48
CA CYS A 581 -3.13 10.10 19.55
C CYS A 581 -4.07 9.26 20.43
N LEU A 582 -3.73 7.99 20.70
CA LEU A 582 -4.49 7.11 21.61
C LEU A 582 -4.09 7.26 23.08
N GLY A 583 -3.05 8.02 23.39
CA GLY A 583 -2.54 8.21 24.75
C GLY A 583 -1.13 7.68 24.99
N GLY A 584 -0.40 7.31 23.93
CA GLY A 584 0.98 6.84 24.01
C GLY A 584 1.08 5.38 24.45
N ILE A 585 2.29 4.94 24.80
CA ILE A 585 2.53 3.54 25.17
C ILE A 585 1.75 3.10 26.43
N GLN A 586 1.38 4.04 27.31
CA GLN A 586 0.58 3.75 28.50
C GLN A 586 -0.83 3.22 28.17
N SER A 587 -1.37 3.48 26.97
CA SER A 587 -2.67 2.92 26.55
C SER A 587 -2.69 1.39 26.64
N PHE A 588 -1.56 0.74 26.38
CA PHE A 588 -1.42 -0.71 26.49
C PHE A 588 -1.42 -1.20 27.94
N PHE A 589 -0.85 -0.42 28.86
CA PHE A 589 -0.92 -0.75 30.29
C PHE A 589 -2.36 -0.69 30.80
N TYR A 590 -3.12 0.32 30.35
CA TYR A 590 -4.55 0.40 30.68
C TYR A 590 -5.33 -0.78 30.11
N LEU A 591 -5.03 -1.25 28.90
CA LEU A 591 -5.66 -2.46 28.35
C LEU A 591 -5.35 -3.72 29.18
N ILE A 592 -4.13 -3.86 29.71
CA ILE A 592 -3.80 -4.98 30.61
C ILE A 592 -4.61 -4.89 31.91
N LEU A 593 -4.86 -3.68 32.43
CA LEU A 593 -5.68 -3.49 33.64
C LEU A 593 -7.15 -3.86 33.43
N GLU A 594 -7.64 -3.92 32.20
CA GLU A 594 -9.01 -4.40 31.91
C GLU A 594 -9.17 -5.91 32.08
N ILE A 595 -8.09 -6.62 32.44
CA ILE A 595 -8.05 -8.07 32.54
C ILE A 595 -8.20 -8.49 34.01
N ASP A 596 -9.41 -8.42 34.56
CA ASP A 596 -9.70 -8.61 35.99
C ASP A 596 -9.06 -9.88 36.60
N GLU A 597 -9.14 -11.01 35.90
CA GLU A 597 -8.61 -12.31 36.39
C GLU A 597 -7.08 -12.33 36.57
N LEU A 598 -6.33 -11.38 35.99
CA LEU A 598 -4.89 -11.25 36.31
C LEU A 598 -4.68 -10.91 37.78
N PHE A 599 -5.69 -10.36 38.47
CA PHE A 599 -5.60 -9.85 39.82
C PHE A 599 -6.36 -10.73 40.84
N GLU A 600 -7.08 -11.76 40.39
CA GLU A 600 -7.86 -12.66 41.27
C GLU A 600 -7.03 -13.76 41.97
N GLU A 601 -7.48 -14.16 43.16
CA GLU A 601 -6.93 -15.25 43.96
C GLU A 601 -7.37 -16.66 43.46
N GLU A 602 -6.63 -17.71 43.84
CA GLU A 602 -6.58 -19.00 43.13
C GLU A 602 -7.89 -19.81 43.01
N ASN A 603 -8.88 -19.55 43.88
CA ASN A 603 -9.94 -20.51 44.20
C ASN A 603 -11.08 -20.63 43.16
N LYS A 604 -11.03 -19.96 42.00
CA LYS A 604 -12.16 -19.92 41.04
C LYS A 604 -11.84 -20.19 39.56
N ILE A 605 -10.59 -20.50 39.18
CA ILE A 605 -10.18 -20.47 37.76
C ILE A 605 -9.78 -21.87 37.25
N GLU A 606 -10.46 -22.31 36.18
CA GLU A 606 -10.18 -23.53 35.43
C GLU A 606 -8.77 -23.52 34.76
N LYS A 607 -8.17 -24.70 34.56
CA LYS A 607 -6.79 -24.82 34.04
C LYS A 607 -6.62 -24.27 32.61
N GLU A 608 -7.59 -24.48 31.72
CA GLU A 608 -7.51 -24.02 30.32
C GLU A 608 -7.63 -22.49 30.20
N ASN A 609 -8.54 -21.89 30.98
CA ASN A 609 -8.64 -20.43 31.10
C ASN A 609 -7.32 -19.81 31.58
N LYS A 610 -6.56 -20.48 32.45
CA LYS A 610 -5.23 -19.99 32.88
C LYS A 610 -4.23 -19.88 31.73
N ILE A 611 -4.18 -20.89 30.85
CA ILE A 611 -3.25 -20.92 29.71
C ILE A 611 -3.58 -19.78 28.73
N ASN A 612 -4.87 -19.55 28.49
CA ASN A 612 -5.32 -18.53 27.56
C ASN A 612 -5.01 -17.10 28.04
N ILE A 613 -5.20 -16.79 29.33
CA ILE A 613 -4.86 -15.48 29.91
C ILE A 613 -3.35 -15.23 29.85
N LYS A 614 -2.55 -16.26 30.14
CA LYS A 614 -1.08 -16.19 30.05
C LYS A 614 -0.64 -15.79 28.64
N ARG A 615 -1.21 -16.40 27.59
CA ARG A 615 -0.90 -16.09 26.19
C ARG A 615 -1.26 -14.65 25.80
N ILE A 616 -2.39 -14.14 26.30
CA ILE A 616 -2.81 -12.75 26.10
C ILE A 616 -1.77 -11.79 26.69
N LEU A 617 -1.33 -12.03 27.93
CA LEU A 617 -0.31 -11.21 28.58
C LEU A 617 1.03 -11.27 27.84
N GLU A 618 1.45 -12.45 27.39
CA GLU A 618 2.66 -12.63 26.57
C GLU A 618 2.61 -11.81 25.28
N GLU A 619 1.46 -11.74 24.60
CA GLU A 619 1.33 -10.92 23.39
C GLU A 619 1.32 -9.42 23.68
N PHE A 620 0.75 -8.96 24.80
CA PHE A 620 0.91 -7.57 25.22
C PHE A 620 2.38 -7.20 25.41
N LEU A 621 3.17 -8.07 26.06
CA LEU A 621 4.60 -7.85 26.25
C LEU A 621 5.35 -7.74 24.91
N ILE A 622 5.01 -8.61 23.94
CA ILE A 622 5.60 -8.57 22.60
C ILE A 622 5.24 -7.26 21.88
N ILE A 623 3.97 -6.85 21.93
CA ILE A 623 3.52 -5.59 21.30
C ILE A 623 4.23 -4.38 21.91
N ILE A 624 4.30 -4.31 23.24
CA ILE A 624 5.02 -3.24 23.95
C ILE A 624 6.50 -3.25 23.57
N GLN A 625 7.12 -4.43 23.48
CA GLN A 625 8.50 -4.58 23.03
C GLN A 625 8.68 -4.02 21.62
N ASP A 626 7.83 -4.43 20.68
CA ASP A 626 7.92 -4.04 19.27
C ASP A 626 7.76 -2.53 19.10
N ILE A 627 6.80 -1.91 19.81
CA ILE A 627 6.60 -0.45 19.82
C ILE A 627 7.87 0.27 20.32
N LEU A 628 8.48 -0.21 21.41
CA LEU A 628 9.70 0.37 21.97
C LEU A 628 10.91 0.20 21.05
N LEU A 629 10.97 -0.89 20.29
CA LEU A 629 12.03 -1.13 19.32
C LEU A 629 11.86 -0.29 18.04
N ILE A 630 10.62 0.03 17.66
CA ILE A 630 10.30 0.83 16.47
C ILE A 630 10.62 2.32 16.69
N SER A 631 10.22 2.89 17.83
CA SER A 631 10.31 4.35 18.04
C SER A 631 11.13 4.76 19.24
N SER A 632 12.12 5.64 19.00
CA SER A 632 12.88 6.27 20.07
C SER A 632 12.05 7.24 20.92
N ASP A 633 10.91 7.72 20.41
CA ASP A 633 10.06 8.65 21.14
C ASP A 633 9.24 7.92 22.21
N PHE A 634 8.77 6.70 21.93
CA PHE A 634 8.18 5.83 22.97
C PHE A 634 9.21 5.40 24.03
N GLN A 635 10.49 5.22 23.66
CA GLN A 635 11.55 4.97 24.63
C GLN A 635 11.73 6.17 25.58
N LYS A 636 11.70 7.41 25.06
CA LYS A 636 11.75 8.61 25.89
C LYS A 636 10.50 8.76 26.75
N GLU A 637 9.32 8.46 26.19
CA GLU A 637 8.06 8.50 26.92
C GLU A 637 8.08 7.58 28.14
N MET A 638 8.57 6.34 28.00
CA MET A 638 8.76 5.41 29.11
C MET A 638 9.64 5.97 30.24
N VAL A 639 10.68 6.72 29.88
CA VAL A 639 11.61 7.31 30.85
C VAL A 639 11.04 8.57 31.49
N GLN A 640 10.45 9.47 30.70
CA GLN A 640 10.02 10.79 31.14
C GLN A 640 8.68 10.75 31.89
N LYS A 641 7.74 9.91 31.47
CA LYS A 641 6.39 9.81 32.05
C LYS A 641 6.27 8.68 33.08
N GLN A 642 7.37 8.34 33.76
CA GLN A 642 7.42 7.26 34.76
C GLN A 642 6.86 5.91 34.24
N GLY A 643 6.93 5.66 32.93
CA GLY A 643 6.34 4.47 32.31
C GLY A 643 6.93 3.16 32.84
N PHE A 644 8.24 3.13 33.15
CA PHE A 644 8.85 1.97 33.80
C PHE A 644 8.32 1.70 35.21
N GLN A 645 8.00 2.74 35.97
CA GLN A 645 7.45 2.60 37.32
C GLN A 645 6.00 2.12 37.26
N LEU A 646 5.20 2.67 36.33
CA LEU A 646 3.83 2.20 36.08
C LEU A 646 3.83 0.72 35.66
N PHE A 647 4.71 0.35 34.74
CA PHE A 647 4.82 -1.03 34.27
C PHE A 647 5.30 -1.99 35.36
N ASN A 648 6.26 -1.58 36.19
CA ASN A 648 6.67 -2.33 37.39
C ASN A 648 5.48 -2.56 38.34
N ASN A 649 4.78 -1.49 38.73
CA ASN A 649 3.62 -1.59 39.62
C ASN A 649 2.54 -2.52 39.06
N LEU A 650 2.30 -2.45 37.74
CA LEU A 650 1.38 -3.33 37.05
C LEU A 650 1.83 -4.80 37.13
N ILE A 651 3.09 -5.11 36.87
CA ILE A 651 3.64 -6.48 37.01
C ILE A 651 3.51 -6.97 38.46
N LYS A 652 3.76 -6.10 39.46
CA LYS A 652 3.59 -6.45 40.87
C LYS A 652 2.14 -6.78 41.23
N GLN A 653 1.16 -6.19 40.57
CA GLN A 653 -0.24 -6.48 40.85
C GLN A 653 -0.67 -7.81 40.22
N ILE A 654 -0.09 -8.21 39.09
CA ILE A 654 -0.44 -9.45 38.39
C ILE A 654 -0.13 -10.68 39.27
N ASN A 655 -1.06 -11.64 39.27
CA ASN A 655 -0.90 -12.93 39.90
C ASN A 655 0.27 -13.69 39.23
N PRO A 656 1.30 -14.12 40.01
CA PRO A 656 2.54 -14.69 39.48
C PRO A 656 2.37 -15.89 38.55
N LYS A 657 1.26 -16.64 38.65
CA LYS A 657 0.98 -17.81 37.79
C LYS A 657 0.85 -17.46 36.30
N TYR A 658 0.49 -16.21 35.99
CA TYR A 658 0.38 -15.72 34.61
C TYR A 658 1.68 -15.14 34.07
N LEU A 659 2.64 -14.85 34.95
CA LEU A 659 3.94 -14.33 34.57
C LEU A 659 4.80 -15.50 34.06
N SER A 660 5.38 -15.30 32.88
CA SER A 660 6.13 -16.35 32.19
C SER A 660 7.56 -15.92 31.90
N ILE A 661 8.33 -16.87 31.36
CA ILE A 661 9.69 -16.64 30.92
C ILE A 661 9.80 -15.51 29.86
N GLN A 662 8.68 -15.18 29.22
CA GLN A 662 8.55 -14.08 28.26
C GLN A 662 8.94 -12.72 28.86
N ILE A 663 8.81 -12.52 30.18
CA ILE A 663 9.25 -11.28 30.84
C ILE A 663 10.78 -11.16 30.80
N CYS A 664 11.50 -12.27 31.01
CA CYS A 664 12.95 -12.29 30.87
C CYS A 664 13.37 -12.05 29.42
N ASP A 665 12.65 -12.60 28.45
CA ASP A 665 12.93 -12.40 27.02
C ASP A 665 12.65 -10.95 26.60
N PHE A 666 11.55 -10.36 27.07
CA PHE A 666 11.25 -8.93 26.93
C PHE A 666 12.41 -8.06 27.43
N ILE A 667 12.87 -8.28 28.67
CA ILE A 667 13.98 -7.52 29.27
C ILE A 667 15.27 -7.69 28.45
N ASN A 668 15.60 -8.93 28.08
CA ASN A 668 16.82 -9.24 27.34
C ASN A 668 16.83 -8.62 25.95
N ASN A 669 15.71 -8.68 25.23
CA ASN A 669 15.59 -8.11 23.89
C ASN A 669 15.72 -6.59 23.92
N LEU A 670 15.02 -5.91 24.84
CA LEU A 670 15.14 -4.46 24.99
C LEU A 670 16.56 -4.04 25.34
N LYS A 671 17.21 -4.72 26.30
CA LYS A 671 18.60 -4.44 26.70
C LYS A 671 19.61 -4.68 25.57
N LYS A 672 19.42 -5.72 24.76
CA LYS A 672 20.29 -6.03 23.61
C LYS A 672 20.16 -5.01 22.49
N GLN A 673 18.94 -4.57 22.19
CA GLN A 673 18.65 -3.75 21.01
C GLN A 673 18.69 -2.24 21.29
N ILE A 674 18.32 -1.80 22.50
CA ILE A 674 18.27 -0.38 22.87
C ILE A 674 19.57 0.03 23.58
N LYS A 675 20.37 0.87 22.93
CA LYS A 675 21.66 1.35 23.47
C LYS A 675 21.56 2.63 24.33
N ASN A 676 20.35 3.17 24.53
CA ASN A 676 20.15 4.38 25.31
C ASN A 676 20.50 4.15 26.80
N TYR A 677 21.43 4.94 27.34
CA TYR A 677 21.90 4.78 28.73
C TYR A 677 20.80 5.03 29.76
N GLN A 678 20.01 6.10 29.59
CA GLN A 678 18.95 6.44 30.54
C GLN A 678 17.86 5.38 30.52
N PHE A 679 17.43 4.94 29.33
CA PHE A 679 16.48 3.83 29.19
C PHE A 679 16.97 2.57 29.90
N ASN A 680 18.21 2.15 29.65
CA ASN A 680 18.81 0.96 30.28
C ASN A 680 18.96 1.10 31.79
N ARG A 681 19.22 2.32 32.30
CA ARG A 681 19.27 2.60 33.74
C ARG A 681 17.90 2.37 34.38
N TYR A 682 16.82 2.90 33.79
CA TYR A 682 15.46 2.73 34.31
C TYR A 682 14.98 1.28 34.17
N LEU A 683 15.23 0.63 33.02
CA LEU A 683 14.96 -0.80 32.83
C LEU A 683 15.63 -1.65 33.92
N LYS A 684 16.89 -1.32 34.25
CA LYS A 684 17.63 -1.99 35.32
C LYS A 684 17.00 -1.74 36.69
N THR A 685 16.76 -0.49 37.04
CA THR A 685 16.26 -0.11 38.37
C THR A 685 14.88 -0.67 38.64
N TYR A 686 13.96 -0.59 37.67
CA TYR A 686 12.56 -0.92 37.89
C TYR A 686 12.17 -2.35 37.49
N LEU A 687 12.91 -3.04 36.61
CA LEU A 687 12.56 -4.42 36.25
C LEU A 687 13.62 -5.42 36.71
N ILE A 688 14.90 -5.17 36.46
CA ILE A 688 15.95 -6.19 36.75
C ILE A 688 16.27 -6.29 38.24
N LEU A 689 16.39 -5.16 38.94
CA LEU A 689 16.85 -5.10 40.33
C LEU A 689 15.72 -5.00 41.36
N ASP A 690 14.47 -5.07 40.93
CA ASP A 690 13.33 -5.07 41.85
C ASP A 690 13.01 -6.50 42.30
N PHE A 691 13.68 -6.94 43.37
CA PHE A 691 13.54 -8.29 43.91
C PHE A 691 12.13 -8.63 44.42
N GLU A 692 11.27 -7.63 44.68
CA GLU A 692 9.88 -7.89 45.07
C GLU A 692 9.08 -8.56 43.96
N ILE A 693 9.36 -8.21 42.70
CA ILE A 693 8.77 -8.89 41.53
C ILE A 693 9.24 -10.34 41.50
N TRP A 694 10.55 -10.54 41.62
CA TRP A 694 11.21 -11.82 41.36
C TRP A 694 10.96 -12.87 42.43
N ASN A 695 10.88 -12.46 43.70
CA ASN A 695 10.60 -13.35 44.82
C ASN A 695 9.25 -14.07 44.70
N ARG A 696 8.32 -13.52 43.90
CA ARG A 696 6.98 -14.08 43.70
C ARG A 696 6.89 -15.06 42.54
N LEU A 697 7.89 -15.13 41.67
CA LEU A 697 7.88 -15.94 40.45
C LEU A 697 8.39 -17.36 40.68
N SER A 698 8.14 -18.26 39.73
CA SER A 698 8.66 -19.63 39.78
C SER A 698 10.19 -19.68 39.79
N SER A 699 10.75 -20.76 40.36
CA SER A 699 12.19 -20.99 40.43
C SER A 699 12.88 -20.95 39.06
N GLU A 700 12.20 -21.43 38.01
CA GLU A 700 12.69 -21.38 36.63
C GLU A 700 12.91 -19.94 36.14
N ILE A 701 11.96 -19.04 36.39
CA ILE A 701 12.06 -17.64 35.98
C ILE A 701 13.12 -16.91 36.82
N GLN A 702 13.17 -17.19 38.13
CA GLN A 702 14.21 -16.66 39.02
C GLN A 702 15.61 -17.07 38.55
N TYR A 703 15.82 -18.34 38.17
CA TYR A 703 17.11 -18.82 37.65
C TYR A 703 17.53 -18.05 36.38
N LYS A 704 16.62 -17.89 35.42
CA LYS A 704 16.91 -17.13 34.19
C LYS A 704 17.20 -15.65 34.47
N LEU A 705 16.54 -15.04 35.46
CA LEU A 705 16.90 -13.71 35.92
C LEU A 705 18.33 -13.67 36.49
N PHE A 706 18.69 -14.63 37.35
CA PHE A 706 20.02 -14.68 37.94
C PHE A 706 21.11 -14.80 36.86
N GLU A 707 20.87 -15.54 35.78
CA GLU A 707 21.78 -15.56 34.62
C GLU A 707 21.92 -14.16 33.99
N ILE A 708 20.83 -13.43 33.81
CA ILE A 708 20.82 -12.05 33.25
C ILE A 708 21.64 -11.11 34.16
N ILE A 709 21.46 -11.22 35.48
CA ILE A 709 22.20 -10.44 36.48
C ILE A 709 23.67 -10.84 36.48
N GLN A 710 24.00 -12.13 36.40
CA GLN A 710 25.38 -12.61 36.37
C GLN A 710 26.13 -12.10 35.14
N ILE A 711 25.52 -12.18 33.95
CA ILE A 711 26.08 -11.61 32.71
C ILE A 711 26.30 -10.11 32.88
N TYR A 712 25.37 -9.42 33.52
CA TYR A 712 25.48 -7.99 33.76
C TYR A 712 26.65 -7.63 34.69
N ILE A 713 26.80 -8.33 35.81
CA ILE A 713 27.90 -8.13 36.76
C ILE A 713 29.25 -8.41 36.08
N LYS A 714 29.36 -9.51 35.33
CA LYS A 714 30.58 -9.82 34.55
C LYS A 714 30.94 -8.70 33.57
N ASN A 715 29.95 -8.16 32.86
CA ASN A 715 30.19 -7.05 31.92
C ASN A 715 30.62 -5.77 32.64
N GLN A 716 30.03 -5.43 33.80
CA GLN A 716 30.44 -4.28 34.61
C GLN A 716 31.89 -4.42 35.09
N ILE A 717 32.26 -5.57 35.66
CA ILE A 717 33.62 -5.87 36.13
C ILE A 717 34.62 -5.75 34.97
N ASN A 718 34.29 -6.29 33.80
CA ASN A 718 35.15 -6.18 32.61
C ASN A 718 35.35 -4.73 32.16
N THR A 719 34.29 -3.90 32.15
CA THR A 719 34.43 -2.47 31.84
C THR A 719 35.22 -1.69 32.88
N GLU A 720 35.09 -2.01 34.17
CA GLU A 720 35.89 -1.38 35.23
C GLU A 720 37.36 -1.78 35.13
N ASN A 721 37.65 -3.04 34.84
CA ASN A 721 39.01 -3.53 34.61
C ASN A 721 39.65 -2.88 33.38
N GLN A 722 38.89 -2.69 32.29
CA GLN A 722 39.35 -1.94 31.10
C GLN A 722 39.59 -0.45 31.38
N LYS A 723 38.76 0.19 32.23
CA LYS A 723 38.99 1.57 32.65
C LYS A 723 40.23 1.70 33.52
N LYS A 724 40.46 0.75 34.45
CA LYS A 724 41.65 0.69 35.30
C LYS A 724 42.94 0.39 34.53
N SER A 725 42.88 -0.39 33.44
CA SER A 725 44.03 -0.61 32.56
C SER A 725 44.36 0.64 31.73
N ASN A 726 43.34 1.33 31.20
CA ASN A 726 43.52 2.55 30.40
C ASN A 726 43.92 3.78 31.24
N SER A 727 43.61 3.80 32.53
CA SER A 727 44.10 4.83 33.46
C SER A 727 45.52 4.56 33.99
N LYS A 728 46.06 3.35 33.77
CA LYS A 728 47.47 3.02 34.06
C LYS A 728 48.38 3.21 32.84
N SER A 729 47.80 3.37 31.63
CA SER A 729 48.52 3.61 30.38
C SER A 729 48.55 5.09 29.95
N LYS A 730 47.86 5.97 30.68
CA LYS A 730 47.99 7.43 30.64
C LYS A 730 48.74 7.87 31.88
#